data_AF-A0AAX1L824-F1
#
_entry.id   AF-A0AAX1L824-F1
#
_cell.length_a   1.000
_cell.length_b   1.000
_cell.length_c   1.000
_cell.angle_alpha   90.00
_cell.angle_beta   90.00
_cell.angle_gamma   90.00
#
_symmetry.space_group_name_H-M   'P 1'
#
loop_
_entity.id
_entity.type
_entity.pdbx_description
1 polymer ?
#
loop_
_entity_poly.entity_id
_entity_poly.type
_entity_poly.pdbx_seq_one_letter_code
_entity_poly.pdbx_strand_id
1 'polypeptide(L)'
;MTAGNFDAKAYKEVIKKAGSGVLADSIKQVRQDLDRDPSSESFYKLDLPYLFGVPENPASADLSAWLNSLQASLNKSARKNRPGAMNLQMLLGTLTDHPSVKLEDPQFWARFVGRHEQTDTEQLISLLRRIGRRSELGAVTKEQLIQELENSDYADVSPSTLSKAIEDSGLRVVETVELEETRLPVALRQLWEKLSTHVHYRTFVHAIRFHAGSEVSKIRIFGTFSANGMPITHAELEKSLQRAQKENSSPEVEALKKFLSRLQSDATNADDLARFTIASLAESVNNNFKNGLDAEQIFRRLVDDGLQVGDAMQLVLALSDSSLGGAPLSAADAIDSALAAGELAKAEQLVSTFEGKKVEGEEYEQFLEAKARTEDAKSQKAELLEAYKKALTEKDYSQAERALMSAKAIDSEDPELQDLLADLPPQEVAQVSAANSPSGDVQIHWSESATPGVTYTVFRRASGSSDWSAVARNIRQTSLEDSHPLIGQLVEYGVTASRSTGLQSTMTTSAAVAIAPPPRNVTAAADRSSLTISWDRPREATSTVISVVGPNAFTYSEEVLTGNVCSVRNLSIGVTYSISVVSVYKGSGRELQSDPLEVRATPRAEAAPPEAIKYEIQTTSGGNEVLSVAWNTVPGYSSQLWSFPQGVAINYGTCLPERRVEEKGGVQLKPRSAEHEKGYTNGGQFDAPVEPIQVIPALETEQGLLFGEPTFVGVAKEVELAQATLLGEDVQISFKWPAGNVEVDIVWSDEGIEERKIVTRAQYKRNGGVFLPHAHSISDITATTVLDIGGDLIRSKPVKIAYTPPLVKREITYQLENRKGVFGGKITTRITAHSPMPNNVVEAVLTLKNGSIMPLDVHDGARQTPIVLNFDENGQATAEVSLGKVRSPYWTKLFSVDPNIVLIDPPTTHLKG
;
A
#
# COMPACT_ATOMS: atom_id res chain seq x y z
N MET A 1 9.69 5.54 -17.28
CA MET A 1 9.75 6.16 -15.94
C MET A 1 10.31 5.10 -15.00
N THR A 2 11.27 5.46 -14.15
CA THR A 2 12.10 4.53 -13.36
C THR A 2 11.32 3.72 -12.34
N ALA A 3 11.75 2.47 -12.15
CA ALA A 3 11.15 1.41 -11.37
C ALA A 3 10.93 1.72 -9.86
N GLY A 4 9.85 1.17 -9.30
CA GLY A 4 9.90 0.50 -7.99
C GLY A 4 9.42 1.23 -6.72
N ASN A 5 8.99 2.50 -6.73
CA ASN A 5 8.60 3.17 -5.49
C ASN A 5 7.08 3.10 -5.21
N PHE A 6 6.74 2.52 -4.07
CA PHE A 6 5.38 2.46 -3.50
C PHE A 6 4.80 3.88 -3.29
N ASP A 7 3.74 4.23 -4.02
CA ASP A 7 3.09 5.54 -3.92
C ASP A 7 2.13 5.61 -2.71
N ALA A 8 2.68 6.06 -1.58
CA ALA A 8 1.91 6.26 -0.35
C ALA A 8 0.80 7.32 -0.45
N LYS A 9 0.81 8.19 -1.46
CA LYS A 9 -0.25 9.20 -1.68
C LYS A 9 -1.42 8.56 -2.41
N ALA A 10 -1.17 7.83 -3.49
CA ALA A 10 -2.20 7.07 -4.23
C ALA A 10 -2.83 5.96 -3.36
N TYR A 11 -2.04 5.30 -2.52
CA TYR A 11 -2.49 4.22 -1.64
C TYR A 11 -3.51 4.63 -0.57
N LYS A 12 -3.70 5.95 -0.31
CA LYS A 12 -4.71 6.44 0.63
C LYS A 12 -6.13 6.12 0.19
N GLU A 13 -6.40 6.11 -1.11
CA GLU A 13 -7.74 5.77 -1.64
C GLU A 13 -8.04 4.27 -1.46
N VAL A 14 -7.03 3.42 -1.62
CA VAL A 14 -7.14 1.97 -1.33
C VAL A 14 -7.48 1.74 0.14
N ILE A 15 -6.77 2.40 1.06
CA ILE A 15 -7.05 2.37 2.51
C ILE A 15 -8.48 2.84 2.82
N LYS A 16 -8.99 3.85 2.11
CA LYS A 16 -10.35 4.36 2.29
C LYS A 16 -11.39 3.30 1.87
N LYS A 17 -11.24 2.72 0.67
CA LYS A 17 -12.15 1.68 0.15
C LYS A 17 -12.14 0.40 0.99
N ALA A 18 -10.99 0.01 1.55
CA ALA A 18 -10.89 -1.16 2.42
C ALA A 18 -11.55 -0.98 3.81
N GLY A 19 -12.01 0.23 4.15
CA GLY A 19 -12.57 0.56 5.46
C GLY A 19 -14.10 0.38 5.58
N SER A 20 -14.83 0.39 4.47
CA SER A 20 -16.31 0.34 4.48
C SER A 20 -16.86 -0.15 3.13
N GLY A 21 -18.01 -0.82 3.16
CA GLY A 21 -18.69 -1.34 1.96
C GLY A 21 -18.28 -2.76 1.59
N VAL A 22 -18.67 -3.20 0.38
CA VAL A 22 -18.52 -4.59 -0.11
C VAL A 22 -17.08 -5.09 0.01
N LEU A 23 -16.09 -4.28 -0.40
CA LEU A 23 -14.67 -4.65 -0.32
C LEU A 23 -14.21 -4.94 1.11
N ALA A 24 -14.67 -4.16 2.10
CA ALA A 24 -14.30 -4.37 3.50
C ALA A 24 -14.91 -5.68 4.04
N ASP A 25 -16.11 -6.04 3.60
CA ASP A 25 -16.77 -7.28 4.01
C ASP A 25 -16.15 -8.51 3.30
N SER A 26 -15.76 -8.40 2.03
CA SER A 26 -14.97 -9.42 1.32
C SER A 26 -13.63 -9.69 2.00
N ILE A 27 -12.90 -8.63 2.43
CA ILE A 27 -11.65 -8.77 3.20
C ILE A 27 -11.92 -9.50 4.53
N LYS A 28 -12.99 -9.16 5.25
CA LYS A 28 -13.34 -9.85 6.50
C LYS A 28 -13.69 -11.31 6.26
N GLN A 29 -14.44 -11.63 5.21
CA GLN A 29 -14.85 -13.00 4.90
C GLN A 29 -13.64 -13.87 4.57
N VAL A 30 -12.74 -13.40 3.71
CA VAL A 30 -11.50 -14.13 3.37
C VAL A 30 -10.65 -14.34 4.61
N ARG A 31 -10.55 -13.36 5.50
CA ARG A 31 -9.85 -13.53 6.77
C ARG A 31 -10.51 -14.58 7.67
N GLN A 32 -11.84 -14.60 7.77
CA GLN A 32 -12.55 -15.64 8.52
C GLN A 32 -12.34 -17.04 7.92
N ASP A 33 -12.30 -17.14 6.59
CA ASP A 33 -12.03 -18.40 5.89
C ASP A 33 -10.60 -18.89 6.18
N LEU A 34 -9.60 -17.99 6.16
CA LEU A 34 -8.20 -18.27 6.51
C LEU A 34 -8.00 -18.59 7.99
N ASP A 35 -8.72 -17.91 8.89
CA ASP A 35 -8.67 -18.18 10.33
C ASP A 35 -9.27 -19.56 10.66
N ARG A 36 -10.30 -19.99 9.91
CA ARG A 36 -10.92 -21.32 10.04
C ARG A 36 -10.07 -22.43 9.44
N ASP A 37 -9.47 -22.17 8.28
CA ASP A 37 -8.59 -23.09 7.57
C ASP A 37 -7.34 -22.33 7.09
N PRO A 38 -6.22 -22.45 7.83
CA PRO A 38 -4.95 -21.82 7.46
C PRO A 38 -4.32 -22.32 6.16
N SER A 39 -4.93 -23.30 5.47
CA SER A 39 -4.54 -23.75 4.13
C SER A 39 -5.48 -23.27 3.02
N SER A 40 -6.50 -22.48 3.39
CA SER A 40 -7.52 -21.97 2.47
C SER A 40 -6.94 -21.07 1.40
N GLU A 41 -7.25 -21.39 0.15
CA GLU A 41 -6.94 -20.57 -1.03
C GLU A 41 -7.94 -19.41 -1.24
N SER A 42 -8.79 -19.09 -0.25
CA SER A 42 -9.83 -18.05 -0.35
C SER A 42 -9.28 -16.65 -0.66
N PHE A 43 -7.98 -16.40 -0.46
CA PHE A 43 -7.33 -15.14 -0.77
C PHE A 43 -7.21 -14.84 -2.28
N TYR A 44 -7.35 -15.83 -3.17
CA TYR A 44 -7.44 -15.58 -4.62
C TYR A 44 -8.74 -14.89 -5.04
N LYS A 45 -9.70 -14.72 -4.11
CA LYS A 45 -10.94 -13.97 -4.33
C LYS A 45 -10.77 -12.45 -4.19
N LEU A 46 -9.57 -11.98 -3.84
CA LEU A 46 -9.27 -10.56 -3.63
C LEU A 46 -8.18 -10.12 -4.60
N ASP A 47 -8.31 -8.91 -5.15
CA ASP A 47 -7.25 -8.28 -5.95
C ASP A 47 -6.12 -7.80 -5.04
N LEU A 48 -5.27 -8.74 -4.61
CA LEU A 48 -4.10 -8.46 -3.78
C LEU A 48 -3.11 -7.49 -4.44
N PRO A 49 -2.83 -7.56 -5.76
CA PRO A 49 -2.02 -6.55 -6.45
C PRO A 49 -2.53 -5.13 -6.24
N TYR A 50 -3.83 -4.89 -6.43
CA TYR A 50 -4.45 -3.60 -6.17
C TYR A 50 -4.46 -3.25 -4.68
N LEU A 51 -4.90 -4.17 -3.83
CA LEU A 51 -5.07 -3.96 -2.39
C LEU A 51 -3.76 -3.65 -1.67
N PHE A 52 -2.64 -4.18 -2.15
CA PHE A 52 -1.31 -3.93 -1.58
C PHE A 52 -0.45 -3.01 -2.44
N GLY A 53 -0.94 -2.56 -3.60
CA GLY A 53 -0.21 -1.66 -4.51
C GLY A 53 1.10 -2.29 -5.02
N VAL A 54 1.02 -3.53 -5.50
CA VAL A 54 2.19 -4.28 -6.02
C VAL A 54 2.72 -3.58 -7.29
N PRO A 55 4.05 -3.40 -7.46
CA PRO A 55 4.62 -2.77 -8.64
C PRO A 55 4.35 -3.58 -9.92
N GLU A 56 4.17 -2.91 -11.06
CA GLU A 56 4.08 -3.56 -12.37
C GLU A 56 5.44 -4.21 -12.74
N ASN A 57 5.49 -5.54 -12.83
CA ASN A 57 6.69 -6.36 -13.09
C ASN A 57 7.83 -6.24 -12.06
N PRO A 58 7.63 -6.73 -10.82
CA PRO A 58 8.61 -6.56 -9.75
C PRO A 58 9.70 -7.65 -9.77
N ALA A 59 10.97 -7.26 -9.57
CA ALA A 59 12.03 -8.20 -9.21
C ALA A 59 11.96 -8.54 -7.71
N SER A 60 12.60 -9.63 -7.27
CA SER A 60 12.53 -10.06 -5.86
C SER A 60 13.08 -9.00 -4.89
N ALA A 61 14.15 -8.30 -5.27
CA ALA A 61 14.73 -7.23 -4.47
C ALA A 61 13.78 -6.03 -4.31
N ASP A 62 12.95 -5.76 -5.32
CA ASP A 62 11.96 -4.69 -5.28
C ASP A 62 10.77 -5.04 -4.37
N LEU A 63 10.37 -6.32 -4.33
CA LEU A 63 9.28 -6.79 -3.48
C LEU A 63 9.60 -6.70 -1.99
N SER A 64 10.82 -7.02 -1.56
CA SER A 64 11.20 -6.86 -0.15
C SER A 64 11.22 -5.38 0.27
N ALA A 65 11.68 -4.47 -0.61
CA ALA A 65 11.64 -3.03 -0.35
C ALA A 65 10.20 -2.47 -0.35
N TRP A 66 9.36 -2.98 -1.24
CA TRP A 66 7.93 -2.67 -1.33
C TRP A 66 7.17 -3.12 -0.07
N LEU A 67 7.37 -4.35 0.40
CA LEU A 67 6.67 -4.92 1.55
C LEU A 67 6.96 -4.11 2.83
N ASN A 68 8.22 -3.71 3.02
CA ASN A 68 8.62 -2.81 4.11
C ASN A 68 7.92 -1.44 4.02
N SER A 69 7.84 -0.86 2.83
CA SER A 69 7.17 0.42 2.59
C SER A 69 5.65 0.34 2.83
N LEU A 70 5.02 -0.74 2.37
CA LEU A 70 3.62 -1.06 2.60
C LEU A 70 3.30 -1.18 4.09
N GLN A 71 4.07 -1.98 4.82
CA GLN A 71 3.90 -2.15 6.27
C GLN A 71 4.07 -0.83 7.02
N ALA A 72 5.08 -0.01 6.66
CA ALA A 72 5.27 1.31 7.26
C ALA A 72 4.06 2.24 7.02
N SER A 73 3.50 2.23 5.81
CA SER A 73 2.32 3.03 5.44
C SER A 73 1.04 2.59 6.18
N LEU A 74 0.80 1.27 6.24
CA LEU A 74 -0.32 0.70 6.99
C LEU A 74 -0.19 0.98 8.49
N ASN A 75 0.99 0.79 9.09
CA ASN A 75 1.26 1.09 10.49
C ASN A 75 1.00 2.58 10.82
N LYS A 76 1.49 3.49 9.97
CA LYS A 76 1.26 4.94 10.14
C LYS A 76 -0.23 5.30 10.06
N SER A 77 -0.99 4.62 9.20
CA SER A 77 -2.41 4.87 8.99
C SER A 77 -3.29 4.20 10.05
N ALA A 78 -2.92 3.01 10.52
CA ALA A 78 -3.58 2.29 11.61
C ALA A 78 -3.42 3.00 12.95
N ARG A 79 -2.24 3.60 13.23
CA ARG A 79 -2.03 4.50 14.40
C ARG A 79 -3.00 5.70 14.44
N LYS A 80 -3.63 6.04 13.31
CA LYS A 80 -4.66 7.09 13.20
C LYS A 80 -6.09 6.52 13.24
N ASN A 81 -6.27 5.28 13.71
CA ASN A 81 -7.56 4.58 13.81
C ASN A 81 -8.35 4.53 12.49
N ARG A 82 -7.68 4.30 11.35
CA ARG A 82 -8.35 4.11 10.07
C ARG A 82 -8.78 2.64 9.90
N PRO A 83 -10.09 2.33 9.81
CA PRO A 83 -10.57 0.94 9.74
C PRO A 83 -9.98 0.15 8.57
N GLY A 84 -9.85 0.76 7.39
CA GLY A 84 -9.29 0.07 6.23
C GLY A 84 -7.80 -0.26 6.36
N ALA A 85 -7.04 0.58 7.07
CA ALA A 85 -5.63 0.26 7.36
C ALA A 85 -5.51 -0.92 8.33
N MET A 86 -6.40 -1.01 9.32
CA MET A 86 -6.46 -2.14 10.26
C MET A 86 -6.87 -3.44 9.55
N ASN A 87 -7.88 -3.39 8.67
CA ASN A 87 -8.31 -4.54 7.88
C ASN A 87 -7.18 -5.09 6.99
N LEU A 88 -6.49 -4.19 6.27
CA LEU A 88 -5.38 -4.56 5.39
C LEU A 88 -4.16 -5.05 6.18
N GLN A 89 -3.86 -4.46 7.34
CA GLN A 89 -2.77 -4.91 8.19
C GLN A 89 -3.01 -6.32 8.73
N MET A 90 -4.23 -6.61 9.16
CA MET A 90 -4.58 -7.95 9.63
C MET A 90 -4.56 -8.97 8.48
N LEU A 91 -5.10 -8.63 7.30
CA LEU A 91 -5.03 -9.49 6.11
C LEU A 91 -3.57 -9.78 5.73
N LEU A 92 -2.72 -8.75 5.70
CA LEU A 92 -1.29 -8.89 5.39
C LEU A 92 -0.59 -9.82 6.39
N GLY A 93 -0.91 -9.71 7.68
CA GLY A 93 -0.41 -10.62 8.72
C GLY A 93 -0.81 -12.07 8.45
N THR A 94 -2.11 -12.34 8.27
CA THR A 94 -2.62 -13.69 7.98
C THR A 94 -2.00 -14.29 6.73
N LEU A 95 -1.79 -13.49 5.68
CA LEU A 95 -1.17 -13.94 4.43
C LEU A 95 0.34 -14.18 4.58
N THR A 96 1.04 -13.41 5.42
CA THR A 96 2.47 -13.61 5.66
C THR A 96 2.72 -14.95 6.37
N ASP A 97 1.80 -15.37 7.23
CA ASP A 97 1.87 -16.64 7.95
C ASP A 97 1.36 -17.84 7.13
N HIS A 98 0.80 -17.62 5.94
CA HIS A 98 0.19 -18.68 5.13
C HIS A 98 1.26 -19.53 4.41
N PRO A 99 1.20 -20.88 4.48
CA PRO A 99 2.28 -21.76 3.99
C PRO A 99 2.62 -21.65 2.49
N SER A 100 1.63 -21.29 1.67
CA SER A 100 1.79 -21.17 0.21
C SER A 100 2.01 -19.75 -0.31
N VAL A 101 1.94 -18.74 0.57
CA VAL A 101 2.08 -17.33 0.19
C VAL A 101 3.53 -16.89 0.38
N LYS A 102 4.11 -16.35 -0.68
CA LYS A 102 5.47 -15.78 -0.66
C LYS A 102 5.44 -14.40 -1.29
N LEU A 103 5.10 -13.38 -0.50
CA LEU A 103 4.90 -12.01 -0.98
C LEU A 103 6.18 -11.38 -1.59
N GLU A 104 7.35 -11.90 -1.23
CA GLU A 104 8.65 -11.46 -1.76
C GLU A 104 9.10 -12.22 -3.02
N ASP A 105 8.35 -13.25 -3.45
CA ASP A 105 8.68 -14.06 -4.63
C ASP A 105 7.92 -13.57 -5.87
N PRO A 106 8.61 -13.08 -6.93
CA PRO A 106 7.95 -12.67 -8.17
C PRO A 106 7.15 -13.80 -8.83
N GLN A 107 7.56 -15.06 -8.67
CA GLN A 107 6.82 -16.20 -9.23
C GLN A 107 5.49 -16.44 -8.51
N PHE A 108 5.40 -16.09 -7.22
CA PHE A 108 4.13 -16.14 -6.50
C PHE A 108 3.13 -15.18 -7.14
N TRP A 109 3.50 -13.92 -7.36
CA TRP A 109 2.62 -12.93 -7.98
C TRP A 109 2.20 -13.30 -9.40
N ALA A 110 3.13 -13.84 -10.20
CA ALA A 110 2.81 -14.33 -11.54
C ALA A 110 1.79 -15.49 -11.52
N ARG A 111 1.94 -16.44 -10.58
CA ARG A 111 0.96 -17.52 -10.37
C ARG A 111 -0.34 -16.99 -9.79
N PHE A 112 -0.25 -16.00 -8.92
CA PHE A 112 -1.38 -15.38 -8.24
C PHE A 112 -2.32 -14.72 -9.23
N VAL A 113 -1.80 -13.90 -10.15
CA VAL A 113 -2.62 -13.28 -11.21
C VAL A 113 -3.37 -14.34 -12.01
N GLY A 114 -2.70 -15.38 -12.49
CA GLY A 114 -3.38 -16.45 -13.24
C GLY A 114 -4.42 -17.23 -12.42
N ARG A 115 -4.16 -17.48 -11.13
CA ARG A 115 -5.08 -18.20 -10.24
C ARG A 115 -6.26 -17.33 -9.78
N HIS A 116 -6.03 -16.04 -9.59
CA HIS A 116 -7.06 -15.04 -9.32
C HIS A 116 -7.97 -14.89 -10.55
N GLU A 117 -7.43 -14.76 -11.76
CA GLU A 117 -8.23 -14.69 -12.99
C GLU A 117 -9.12 -15.93 -13.15
N GLN A 118 -8.59 -17.12 -12.83
CA GLN A 118 -9.37 -18.36 -12.80
C GLN A 118 -10.48 -18.31 -11.75
N THR A 119 -10.15 -17.89 -10.53
CA THR A 119 -11.08 -17.82 -9.40
C THR A 119 -12.20 -16.80 -9.65
N ASP A 120 -11.87 -15.64 -10.22
CA ASP A 120 -12.83 -14.62 -10.64
C ASP A 120 -13.76 -15.14 -11.71
N THR A 121 -13.24 -15.90 -12.68
CA THR A 121 -14.07 -16.54 -13.71
C THR A 121 -15.02 -17.55 -13.08
N GLU A 122 -14.55 -18.37 -12.13
CA GLU A 122 -15.38 -19.32 -11.40
C GLU A 122 -16.46 -18.63 -10.55
N GLN A 123 -16.15 -17.49 -9.94
CA GLN A 123 -17.11 -16.67 -9.21
C GLN A 123 -18.17 -16.04 -10.11
N LEU A 124 -17.76 -15.49 -11.26
CA LEU A 124 -18.67 -14.98 -12.28
C LEU A 124 -19.62 -16.09 -12.75
N ILE A 125 -19.09 -17.28 -13.08
CA ILE A 125 -19.91 -18.44 -13.46
C ILE A 125 -20.87 -18.83 -12.33
N SER A 126 -20.42 -18.81 -11.07
CA SER A 126 -21.27 -19.10 -9.90
C SER A 126 -22.39 -18.08 -9.73
N LEU A 127 -22.09 -16.78 -9.91
CA LEU A 127 -23.06 -15.71 -9.90
C LEU A 127 -24.09 -15.88 -11.02
N LEU A 128 -23.66 -16.17 -12.24
CA LEU A 128 -24.55 -16.45 -13.38
C LEU A 128 -25.43 -17.68 -13.14
N ARG A 129 -24.89 -18.75 -12.53
CA ARG A 129 -25.70 -19.91 -12.11
C ARG A 129 -26.73 -19.54 -11.06
N ARG A 130 -26.40 -18.66 -10.11
CA ARG A 130 -27.34 -18.17 -9.08
C ARG A 130 -28.43 -17.32 -9.70
N ILE A 131 -28.10 -16.47 -10.68
CA ILE A 131 -29.08 -15.73 -11.50
C ILE A 131 -30.00 -16.73 -12.20
N GLY A 132 -29.43 -17.72 -12.89
CA GLY A 132 -30.19 -18.77 -13.56
C GLY A 132 -31.11 -19.56 -12.64
N ARG A 133 -30.66 -19.90 -11.42
CA ARG A 133 -31.49 -20.61 -10.43
C ARG A 133 -32.66 -19.78 -9.87
N ARG A 134 -32.55 -18.46 -9.88
CA ARG A 134 -33.65 -17.55 -9.47
C ARG A 134 -34.68 -17.38 -10.58
N SER A 135 -34.28 -17.56 -11.84
CA SER A 135 -35.20 -17.58 -12.97
C SER A 135 -35.91 -18.93 -13.06
N GLU A 136 -37.24 -18.91 -13.14
CA GLU A 136 -38.07 -20.12 -13.31
C GLU A 136 -37.70 -20.90 -14.59
N LEU A 137 -37.16 -20.22 -15.61
CA LEU A 137 -36.79 -20.81 -16.90
C LEU A 137 -35.29 -21.04 -17.08
N GLY A 138 -34.46 -20.72 -16.07
CA GLY A 138 -33.01 -20.74 -16.23
C GLY A 138 -32.49 -19.74 -17.28
N ALA A 139 -33.28 -18.69 -17.55
CA ALA A 139 -33.04 -17.71 -18.59
C ALA A 139 -33.38 -16.30 -18.13
N VAL A 140 -32.66 -15.31 -18.64
CA VAL A 140 -32.87 -13.89 -18.31
C VAL A 140 -32.78 -13.03 -19.56
N THR A 141 -33.37 -11.85 -19.51
CA THR A 141 -33.14 -10.87 -20.57
C THR A 141 -31.77 -10.23 -20.45
N LYS A 142 -31.27 -9.67 -21.56
CA LYS A 142 -29.99 -8.94 -21.59
C LYS A 142 -30.00 -7.77 -20.61
N GLU A 143 -31.09 -7.04 -20.52
CA GLU A 143 -31.28 -5.90 -19.63
C GLU A 143 -31.27 -6.33 -18.16
N GLN A 144 -31.98 -7.40 -17.80
CA GLN A 144 -31.95 -7.97 -16.45
C GLN A 144 -30.55 -8.46 -16.08
N LEU A 145 -29.84 -9.09 -17.02
CA LEU A 145 -28.46 -9.53 -16.80
C LEU A 145 -27.53 -8.34 -16.57
N ILE A 146 -27.65 -7.27 -17.36
CA ILE A 146 -26.86 -6.04 -17.18
C ILE A 146 -27.15 -5.45 -15.80
N GLN A 147 -28.42 -5.31 -15.42
CA GLN A 147 -28.80 -4.76 -14.11
C GLN A 147 -28.26 -5.61 -12.95
N GLU A 148 -28.29 -6.94 -13.06
CA GLU A 148 -27.73 -7.84 -12.04
C GLU A 148 -26.19 -7.76 -11.98
N LEU A 149 -25.52 -7.54 -13.11
CA LEU A 149 -24.07 -7.35 -13.16
C LEU A 149 -23.65 -5.98 -12.62
N GLU A 150 -24.40 -4.91 -12.93
CA GLU A 150 -24.19 -3.55 -12.38
C GLU A 150 -24.30 -3.50 -10.86
N ASN A 151 -25.18 -4.33 -10.29
CA ASN A 151 -25.33 -4.48 -8.84
C ASN A 151 -24.29 -5.43 -8.21
N SER A 152 -23.28 -5.84 -8.96
CA SER A 152 -22.20 -6.74 -8.53
C SER A 152 -20.82 -6.17 -8.88
N ASP A 153 -19.76 -6.87 -8.48
CA ASP A 153 -18.38 -6.48 -8.81
C ASP A 153 -18.02 -6.69 -10.30
N TYR A 154 -18.96 -7.14 -11.14
CA TYR A 154 -18.76 -7.48 -12.55
C TYR A 154 -19.40 -6.51 -13.56
N ALA A 155 -19.70 -5.27 -13.16
CA ALA A 155 -20.31 -4.25 -14.04
C ALA A 155 -19.49 -4.01 -15.33
N ASP A 156 -18.15 -4.03 -15.23
CA ASP A 156 -17.22 -3.70 -16.33
C ASP A 156 -16.61 -4.93 -17.02
N VAL A 157 -17.22 -6.11 -16.89
CA VAL A 157 -16.67 -7.35 -17.48
C VAL A 157 -16.62 -7.28 -19.02
N SER A 158 -15.52 -7.77 -19.62
CA SER A 158 -15.40 -7.76 -21.08
C SER A 158 -16.48 -8.63 -21.75
N PRO A 159 -17.02 -8.23 -22.92
CA PRO A 159 -18.04 -9.00 -23.62
C PRO A 159 -17.61 -10.44 -23.95
N SER A 160 -16.34 -10.65 -24.28
CA SER A 160 -15.79 -11.98 -24.56
C SER A 160 -15.70 -12.87 -23.32
N THR A 161 -15.29 -12.30 -22.18
CA THR A 161 -15.24 -13.03 -20.90
C THR A 161 -16.65 -13.38 -20.43
N LEU A 162 -17.58 -12.43 -20.53
CA LEU A 162 -18.97 -12.63 -20.15
C LEU A 162 -19.64 -13.69 -21.02
N SER A 163 -19.46 -13.65 -22.35
CA SER A 163 -20.06 -14.63 -23.27
C SER A 163 -19.62 -16.05 -22.94
N LYS A 164 -18.31 -16.26 -22.72
CA LYS A 164 -17.78 -17.56 -22.33
C LYS A 164 -18.30 -18.02 -20.96
N ALA A 165 -18.37 -17.11 -19.98
CA ALA A 165 -18.91 -17.42 -18.65
C ALA A 165 -20.41 -17.76 -18.69
N ILE A 166 -21.19 -17.11 -19.57
CA ILE A 166 -22.60 -17.45 -19.81
C ILE A 166 -22.71 -18.88 -20.34
N GLU A 167 -21.93 -19.25 -21.36
CA GLU A 167 -21.87 -20.61 -21.90
C GLU A 167 -21.52 -21.65 -20.82
N ASP A 168 -20.47 -21.39 -20.03
CA ASP A 168 -19.99 -22.29 -18.97
C ASP A 168 -20.93 -22.35 -17.74
N SER A 169 -21.79 -21.34 -17.57
CA SER A 169 -22.81 -21.30 -16.51
C SER A 169 -24.09 -22.07 -16.87
N GLY A 170 -24.39 -22.21 -18.17
CA GLY A 170 -25.65 -22.75 -18.67
C GLY A 170 -26.83 -21.77 -18.62
N LEU A 171 -26.59 -20.51 -18.23
CA LEU A 171 -27.59 -19.44 -18.27
C LEU A 171 -27.94 -19.11 -19.72
N ARG A 172 -29.24 -19.02 -20.04
CA ARG A 172 -29.68 -18.55 -21.36
C ARG A 172 -29.99 -17.07 -21.32
N VAL A 173 -29.35 -16.30 -22.18
CA VAL A 173 -29.61 -14.86 -22.32
C VAL A 173 -30.43 -14.64 -23.57
N VAL A 174 -31.55 -13.96 -23.42
CA VAL A 174 -32.44 -13.58 -24.54
C VAL A 174 -32.49 -12.07 -24.70
N GLU A 175 -32.82 -11.62 -25.90
CA GLU A 175 -32.99 -10.18 -26.16
C GLU A 175 -34.28 -9.64 -25.52
N THR A 176 -34.17 -8.43 -24.98
CA THR A 176 -35.23 -7.40 -24.86
C THR A 176 -36.22 -7.41 -26.02
N VAL A 177 -37.46 -7.90 -25.84
CA VAL A 177 -38.53 -7.67 -26.80
C VAL A 177 -39.58 -6.73 -26.20
N GLU A 178 -39.75 -5.57 -26.82
CA GLU A 178 -40.89 -4.70 -26.56
C GLU A 178 -42.12 -5.26 -27.29
N LEU A 179 -43.12 -5.70 -26.54
CA LEU A 179 -44.41 -6.09 -27.09
C LEU A 179 -45.19 -4.81 -27.37
N GLU A 180 -45.45 -4.50 -28.65
CA GLU A 180 -46.35 -3.40 -29.01
C GLU A 180 -47.70 -3.57 -28.28
N GLU A 181 -48.32 -2.49 -27.79
CA GLU A 181 -49.65 -2.49 -27.14
C GLU A 181 -50.82 -2.86 -28.08
N THR A 182 -50.52 -3.48 -29.22
CA THR A 182 -51.48 -3.87 -30.23
C THR A 182 -52.43 -4.94 -29.67
N ARG A 183 -53.65 -4.51 -29.35
CA ARG A 183 -54.73 -5.41 -28.93
C ARG A 183 -55.33 -6.12 -30.15
N LEU A 184 -55.66 -7.39 -29.99
CA LEU A 184 -56.43 -8.13 -30.99
C LEU A 184 -57.79 -7.46 -31.22
N PRO A 185 -58.20 -7.22 -32.49
CA PRO A 185 -59.54 -6.76 -32.78
C PRO A 185 -60.60 -7.69 -32.16
N VAL A 186 -61.58 -7.12 -31.46
CA VAL A 186 -62.59 -7.87 -30.68
C VAL A 186 -63.27 -8.98 -31.50
N ALA A 187 -63.61 -8.69 -32.76
CA ALA A 187 -64.24 -9.66 -33.64
C ALA A 187 -63.29 -10.79 -34.07
N LEU A 188 -62.00 -10.50 -34.27
CA LEU A 188 -61.00 -11.51 -34.59
C LEU A 188 -60.75 -12.42 -33.39
N ARG A 189 -60.68 -11.85 -32.18
CA ARG A 189 -60.59 -12.58 -30.91
C ARG A 189 -61.74 -13.55 -30.69
N GLN A 190 -62.99 -13.10 -30.86
CA GLN A 190 -64.19 -13.95 -30.71
C GLN A 190 -64.23 -15.10 -31.72
N LEU A 191 -63.70 -14.90 -32.93
CA LEU A 191 -63.59 -15.96 -33.93
C LEU A 191 -62.47 -16.94 -33.59
N TRP A 192 -61.35 -16.44 -33.07
CA TRP A 192 -60.25 -17.28 -32.60
C TRP A 192 -60.66 -18.17 -31.44
N GLU A 193 -61.33 -17.64 -30.42
CA GLU A 193 -61.81 -18.43 -29.26
C GLU A 193 -62.68 -19.62 -29.66
N LYS A 194 -63.44 -19.50 -30.76
CA LYS A 194 -64.25 -20.60 -31.32
C LYS A 194 -63.43 -21.58 -32.14
N LEU A 195 -62.38 -21.12 -32.83
CA LEU A 195 -61.54 -21.98 -33.65
C LEU A 195 -60.55 -22.77 -32.78
N SER A 196 -59.99 -22.15 -31.75
CA SER A 196 -59.00 -22.76 -30.85
C SER A 196 -59.55 -23.88 -29.96
N THR A 197 -60.87 -24.12 -29.94
CA THR A 197 -61.45 -25.30 -29.28
C THR A 197 -61.13 -26.60 -30.02
N HIS A 198 -60.72 -26.51 -31.29
CA HIS A 198 -60.31 -27.65 -32.10
C HIS A 198 -58.80 -27.92 -31.92
N VAL A 199 -58.44 -29.16 -31.60
CA VAL A 199 -57.08 -29.59 -31.19
C VAL A 199 -55.98 -29.27 -32.22
N HIS A 200 -56.34 -29.11 -33.50
CA HIS A 200 -55.41 -28.83 -34.60
C HIS A 200 -55.03 -27.35 -34.75
N TYR A 201 -55.79 -26.42 -34.15
CA TYR A 201 -55.53 -24.97 -34.25
C TYR A 201 -55.04 -24.39 -32.94
N ARG A 202 -53.74 -24.61 -32.67
CA ARG A 202 -53.09 -24.16 -31.43
C ARG A 202 -52.65 -22.70 -31.48
N THR A 203 -52.26 -22.23 -32.67
CA THR A 203 -51.83 -20.83 -32.91
C THR A 203 -52.38 -20.33 -34.25
N PHE A 204 -52.40 -19.01 -34.46
CA PHE A 204 -52.85 -18.41 -35.73
C PHE A 204 -52.11 -19.02 -36.93
N VAL A 205 -50.84 -19.36 -36.76
CA VAL A 205 -50.01 -19.96 -37.81
C VAL A 205 -50.57 -21.29 -38.30
N HIS A 206 -51.19 -22.10 -37.42
CA HIS A 206 -51.83 -23.35 -37.81
C HIS A 206 -53.01 -23.10 -38.76
N ALA A 207 -53.80 -22.06 -38.50
CA ALA A 207 -54.89 -21.65 -39.37
C ALA A 207 -54.36 -21.06 -40.70
N ILE A 208 -53.36 -20.17 -40.63
CA ILE A 208 -52.76 -19.55 -41.83
C ILE A 208 -52.09 -20.60 -42.73
N ARG A 209 -51.51 -21.66 -42.16
CA ARG A 209 -50.80 -22.72 -42.90
C ARG A 209 -51.67 -23.96 -43.17
N PHE A 210 -52.98 -23.86 -42.99
CA PHE A 210 -53.92 -24.94 -43.28
C PHE A 210 -53.74 -25.57 -44.67
N HIS A 211 -53.42 -24.76 -45.70
CA HIS A 211 -53.20 -25.28 -47.04
C HIS A 211 -52.01 -26.22 -47.19
N ALA A 212 -51.01 -26.16 -46.30
CA ALA A 212 -49.77 -26.91 -46.44
C ALA A 212 -49.95 -28.41 -46.11
N GLY A 213 -50.93 -28.78 -45.29
CA GLY A 213 -51.21 -30.17 -44.89
C GLY A 213 -50.11 -30.88 -44.08
N SER A 214 -48.91 -30.30 -43.99
CA SER A 214 -47.82 -30.70 -43.11
C SER A 214 -48.01 -30.15 -41.70
N GLU A 215 -47.53 -30.87 -40.70
CA GLU A 215 -47.48 -30.38 -39.31
C GLU A 215 -46.68 -29.07 -39.22
N VAL A 216 -47.23 -28.09 -38.51
CA VAL A 216 -46.63 -26.77 -38.32
C VAL A 216 -45.72 -26.83 -37.11
N SER A 217 -44.43 -26.56 -37.29
CA SER A 217 -43.44 -26.55 -36.22
C SER A 217 -42.40 -25.44 -36.46
N LYS A 218 -41.50 -25.23 -35.50
CA LYS A 218 -40.42 -24.22 -35.59
C LYS A 218 -40.97 -22.84 -35.97
N ILE A 219 -42.08 -22.44 -35.34
CA ILE A 219 -42.70 -21.14 -35.54
C ILE A 219 -41.79 -20.08 -34.91
N ARG A 220 -41.39 -19.09 -35.70
CA ARG A 220 -40.68 -17.90 -35.26
C ARG A 220 -41.61 -16.70 -35.38
N ILE A 221 -41.75 -15.96 -34.27
CA ILE A 221 -42.54 -14.74 -34.13
C ILE A 221 -41.65 -13.50 -33.98
N PHE A 222 -40.44 -13.65 -33.46
CA PHE A 222 -39.47 -12.56 -33.35
C PHE A 222 -38.43 -12.63 -34.47
N GLY A 223 -38.14 -11.48 -35.08
CA GLY A 223 -37.35 -11.39 -36.31
C GLY A 223 -38.18 -11.78 -37.54
N THR A 224 -37.71 -12.76 -38.32
CA THR A 224 -38.42 -13.19 -39.55
C THR A 224 -39.60 -14.11 -39.23
N PHE A 225 -40.82 -13.57 -39.32
CA PHE A 225 -42.06 -14.34 -39.09
C PHE A 225 -42.19 -15.53 -40.05
N SER A 226 -42.04 -16.74 -39.51
CA SER A 226 -41.87 -17.95 -40.31
C SER A 226 -42.29 -19.23 -39.57
N ALA A 227 -42.55 -20.31 -40.32
CA ALA A 227 -42.79 -21.64 -39.77
C ALA A 227 -42.16 -22.70 -40.67
N ASN A 228 -41.60 -23.76 -40.08
CA ASN A 228 -40.81 -24.79 -40.78
C ASN A 228 -39.70 -24.18 -41.68
N GLY A 229 -39.16 -23.01 -41.32
CA GLY A 229 -38.14 -22.28 -42.10
C GLY A 229 -38.67 -21.48 -43.29
N MET A 230 -39.99 -21.45 -43.52
CA MET A 230 -40.63 -20.71 -44.62
C MET A 230 -41.34 -19.45 -44.10
N PRO A 231 -41.19 -18.29 -44.75
CA PRO A 231 -41.89 -17.06 -44.36
C PRO A 231 -43.41 -17.20 -44.42
N ILE A 232 -44.11 -16.63 -43.44
CA ILE A 232 -45.57 -16.56 -43.43
C ILE A 232 -46.00 -15.25 -44.10
N THR A 233 -46.79 -15.35 -45.16
CA THR A 233 -47.20 -14.20 -45.98
C THR A 233 -48.69 -14.19 -46.26
N HIS A 234 -49.22 -13.07 -46.73
CA HIS A 234 -50.64 -12.95 -47.11
C HIS A 234 -51.04 -13.96 -48.21
N ALA A 235 -50.12 -14.33 -49.10
CA ALA A 235 -50.35 -15.36 -50.12
C ALA A 235 -50.63 -16.75 -49.49
N GLU A 236 -50.02 -17.05 -48.34
CA GLU A 236 -50.26 -18.31 -47.62
C GLU A 236 -51.64 -18.32 -46.95
N LEU A 237 -52.07 -17.17 -46.42
CA LEU A 237 -53.41 -16.96 -45.89
C LEU A 237 -54.48 -17.13 -46.98
N GLU A 238 -54.28 -16.52 -48.16
CA GLU A 238 -55.17 -16.66 -49.32
C GLU A 238 -55.30 -18.11 -49.78
N LYS A 239 -54.19 -18.84 -49.90
CA LYS A 239 -54.20 -20.27 -50.26
C LYS A 239 -55.00 -21.09 -49.25
N SER A 240 -54.84 -20.81 -47.95
CA SER A 240 -55.58 -21.48 -46.89
C SER A 240 -57.08 -21.18 -46.94
N LEU A 241 -57.47 -19.92 -47.20
CA LEU A 241 -58.87 -19.56 -47.36
C LEU A 241 -59.51 -20.24 -48.59
N GLN A 242 -58.81 -20.25 -49.74
CA GLN A 242 -59.28 -20.93 -50.94
C GLN A 242 -59.42 -22.44 -50.75
N ARG A 243 -58.49 -23.07 -50.02
CA ARG A 243 -58.59 -24.49 -49.68
C ARG A 243 -59.77 -24.74 -48.76
N ALA A 244 -59.93 -23.96 -47.70
CA ALA A 244 -61.04 -24.11 -46.76
C ALA A 244 -62.40 -23.96 -47.46
N GLN A 245 -62.54 -23.03 -48.41
CA GLN A 245 -63.76 -22.85 -49.24
C GLN A 245 -64.14 -24.10 -50.06
N LYS A 246 -63.17 -24.93 -50.46
CA LYS A 246 -63.38 -26.15 -51.25
C LYS A 246 -63.67 -27.37 -50.39
N GLU A 247 -63.42 -27.31 -49.09
CA GLU A 247 -63.69 -28.41 -48.17
C GLU A 247 -65.17 -28.49 -47.79
N ASN A 248 -65.62 -29.71 -47.50
CA ASN A 248 -66.99 -29.98 -47.09
C ASN A 248 -67.33 -29.22 -45.81
N SER A 249 -68.52 -28.63 -45.77
CA SER A 249 -68.99 -27.81 -44.64
C SER A 249 -69.08 -28.67 -43.37
N SER A 250 -68.16 -28.44 -42.44
CA SER A 250 -68.19 -28.92 -41.06
C SER A 250 -68.14 -27.72 -40.11
N PRO A 251 -68.55 -27.85 -38.83
CA PRO A 251 -68.46 -26.74 -37.87
C PRO A 251 -67.03 -26.16 -37.75
N GLU A 252 -66.02 -27.03 -37.82
CA GLU A 252 -64.60 -26.66 -37.78
C GLU A 252 -64.17 -25.87 -39.03
N VAL A 253 -64.52 -26.38 -40.21
CA VAL A 253 -64.18 -25.74 -41.50
C VAL A 253 -64.91 -24.40 -41.64
N GLU A 254 -66.15 -24.28 -41.15
CA GLU A 254 -66.88 -23.01 -41.14
C GLU A 254 -66.31 -21.99 -40.14
N ALA A 255 -65.82 -22.44 -38.98
CA ALA A 255 -65.09 -21.58 -38.04
C ALA A 255 -63.77 -21.08 -38.66
N LEU A 256 -63.01 -21.97 -39.31
CA LEU A 256 -61.77 -21.64 -40.01
C LEU A 256 -62.00 -20.62 -41.13
N LYS A 257 -63.01 -20.82 -41.99
CA LYS A 257 -63.35 -19.88 -43.08
C LYS A 257 -63.63 -18.48 -42.55
N LYS A 258 -64.44 -18.38 -41.50
CA LYS A 258 -64.79 -17.10 -40.87
C LYS A 258 -63.56 -16.41 -40.28
N PHE A 259 -62.73 -17.17 -39.57
CA PHE A 259 -61.49 -16.65 -38.99
C PHE A 259 -60.51 -16.17 -40.07
N LEU A 260 -60.19 -16.99 -41.09
CA LEU A 260 -59.25 -16.62 -42.15
C LEU A 260 -59.76 -15.45 -43.00
N SER A 261 -61.05 -15.39 -43.30
CA SER A 261 -61.64 -14.26 -44.04
C SER A 261 -61.53 -12.95 -43.25
N ARG A 262 -61.75 -13.02 -41.93
CA ARG A 262 -61.63 -11.87 -41.04
C ARG A 262 -60.17 -11.45 -40.83
N LEU A 263 -59.27 -12.42 -40.69
CA LEU A 263 -57.84 -12.15 -40.60
C LEU A 263 -57.33 -11.49 -41.88
N GLN A 264 -57.82 -11.91 -43.05
CA GLN A 264 -57.48 -11.31 -44.34
C GLN A 264 -57.98 -9.87 -44.49
N SER A 265 -59.17 -9.56 -43.94
CA SER A 265 -59.68 -8.18 -43.96
C SER A 265 -58.92 -7.27 -42.99
N ASP A 266 -58.53 -7.80 -41.85
CA ASP A 266 -57.93 -7.01 -40.76
C ASP A 266 -56.41 -6.87 -40.92
N ALA A 267 -55.71 -7.84 -41.54
CA ALA A 267 -54.26 -7.82 -41.74
C ALA A 267 -53.88 -7.43 -43.17
N THR A 268 -53.33 -6.24 -43.35
CA THR A 268 -53.02 -5.67 -44.68
C THR A 268 -51.69 -6.16 -45.26
N ASN A 269 -50.79 -6.62 -44.40
CA ASN A 269 -49.44 -7.06 -44.77
C ASN A 269 -48.95 -8.20 -43.86
N ALA A 270 -47.75 -8.71 -44.13
CA ALA A 270 -47.16 -9.82 -43.34
C ALA A 270 -46.81 -9.40 -41.90
N ASP A 271 -46.51 -8.13 -41.66
CA ASP A 271 -46.22 -7.61 -40.32
C ASP A 271 -47.50 -7.57 -39.47
N ASP A 272 -48.66 -7.22 -40.05
CA ASP A 272 -49.96 -7.30 -39.36
C ASP A 272 -50.29 -8.74 -38.94
N LEU A 273 -49.97 -9.73 -39.79
CA LEU A 273 -50.12 -11.15 -39.46
C LEU A 273 -49.22 -11.55 -38.30
N ALA A 274 -47.96 -11.08 -38.31
CA ALA A 274 -47.02 -11.32 -37.22
C ALA A 274 -47.52 -10.67 -35.92
N ARG A 275 -47.91 -9.39 -35.97
CA ARG A 275 -48.42 -8.62 -34.82
C ARG A 275 -49.67 -9.23 -34.20
N PHE A 276 -50.67 -9.61 -35.00
CA PHE A 276 -51.87 -10.26 -34.47
C PHE A 276 -51.58 -11.65 -33.91
N THR A 277 -50.62 -12.38 -34.49
CA THR A 277 -50.18 -13.67 -33.95
C THR A 277 -49.48 -13.48 -32.59
N ILE A 278 -48.57 -12.50 -32.46
CA ILE A 278 -47.90 -12.16 -31.20
C ILE A 278 -48.93 -11.73 -30.15
N ALA A 279 -49.86 -10.83 -30.50
CA ALA A 279 -50.92 -10.37 -29.60
C ALA A 279 -51.81 -11.53 -29.11
N SER A 280 -52.16 -12.47 -29.99
CA SER A 280 -52.91 -13.67 -29.60
C SER A 280 -52.14 -14.58 -28.65
N LEU A 281 -50.85 -14.78 -28.90
CA LEU A 281 -50.01 -15.60 -28.04
C LEU A 281 -49.79 -14.91 -26.69
N ALA A 282 -49.60 -13.59 -26.67
CA ALA A 282 -49.50 -12.80 -25.45
C ALA A 282 -50.78 -12.85 -24.62
N GLU A 283 -51.96 -12.70 -25.24
CA GLU A 283 -53.25 -12.90 -24.55
C GLU A 283 -53.36 -14.33 -23.98
N SER A 284 -52.93 -15.35 -24.73
CA SER A 284 -52.95 -16.74 -24.25
C SER A 284 -52.00 -16.97 -23.08
N VAL A 285 -50.79 -16.42 -23.11
CA VAL A 285 -49.80 -16.50 -22.02
C VAL A 285 -50.35 -15.83 -20.77
N ASN A 286 -50.85 -14.60 -20.88
CA ASN A 286 -51.47 -13.86 -19.78
C ASN A 286 -52.67 -14.61 -19.19
N ASN A 287 -53.51 -15.22 -20.01
CA ASN A 287 -54.63 -16.03 -19.53
C ASN A 287 -54.15 -17.29 -18.78
N ASN A 288 -53.07 -17.94 -19.25
CA ASN A 288 -52.51 -19.10 -18.55
C ASN A 288 -51.91 -18.71 -17.19
N PHE A 289 -51.20 -17.58 -17.10
CA PHE A 289 -50.76 -17.02 -15.81
C PHE A 289 -51.95 -16.72 -14.89
N LYS A 290 -53.01 -16.08 -15.40
CA LYS A 290 -54.26 -15.83 -14.65
C LYS A 290 -54.94 -17.11 -14.16
N ASN A 291 -54.76 -18.21 -14.89
CA ASN A 291 -55.27 -19.54 -14.52
C ASN A 291 -54.32 -20.31 -13.60
N GLY A 292 -53.23 -19.70 -13.12
CA GLY A 292 -52.33 -20.26 -12.11
C GLY A 292 -51.24 -21.19 -12.65
N LEU A 293 -50.97 -21.18 -13.95
CA LEU A 293 -49.83 -21.91 -14.52
C LEU A 293 -48.54 -21.12 -14.28
N ASP A 294 -47.45 -21.84 -13.95
CA ASP A 294 -46.11 -21.25 -13.81
C ASP A 294 -45.44 -21.01 -15.18
N ALA A 295 -44.35 -20.23 -15.18
CA ALA A 295 -43.67 -19.88 -16.42
C ALA A 295 -43.12 -21.12 -17.17
N GLU A 296 -42.66 -22.16 -16.45
CA GLU A 296 -42.12 -23.39 -17.04
C GLU A 296 -43.20 -24.21 -17.76
N GLN A 297 -44.39 -24.30 -17.18
CA GLN A 297 -45.55 -24.96 -17.77
C GLN A 297 -46.02 -24.22 -19.02
N ILE A 298 -46.10 -22.90 -18.96
CA ILE A 298 -46.50 -22.07 -20.12
C ILE A 298 -45.47 -22.19 -21.24
N PHE A 299 -44.18 -22.09 -20.91
CA PHE A 299 -43.09 -22.25 -21.87
C PHE A 299 -43.15 -23.62 -22.58
N ARG A 300 -43.29 -24.72 -21.83
CA ARG A 300 -43.43 -26.06 -22.41
C ARG A 300 -44.61 -26.16 -23.36
N ARG A 301 -45.76 -25.60 -22.97
CA ARG A 301 -46.96 -25.56 -23.80
C ARG A 301 -46.73 -24.81 -25.12
N LEU A 302 -46.08 -23.64 -25.09
CA LEU A 302 -45.78 -22.89 -26.31
C LEU A 302 -44.86 -23.68 -27.26
N VAL A 303 -43.86 -24.37 -26.71
CA VAL A 303 -42.97 -25.24 -27.50
C VAL A 303 -43.73 -26.43 -28.08
N ASP A 304 -44.63 -27.05 -27.31
CA ASP A 304 -45.53 -28.12 -27.77
C ASP A 304 -46.54 -27.61 -28.83
N ASP A 305 -46.92 -26.33 -28.76
CA ASP A 305 -47.70 -25.62 -29.77
C ASP A 305 -46.85 -25.23 -31.00
N GLY A 306 -45.58 -25.66 -31.05
CA GLY A 306 -44.71 -25.56 -32.22
C GLY A 306 -43.86 -24.29 -32.29
N LEU A 307 -43.87 -23.42 -31.27
CA LEU A 307 -42.97 -22.27 -31.22
C LEU A 307 -41.51 -22.70 -31.06
N GLN A 308 -40.62 -21.93 -31.67
CA GLN A 308 -39.19 -22.07 -31.45
C GLN A 308 -38.85 -21.74 -29.99
N VAL A 309 -37.95 -22.53 -29.39
CA VAL A 309 -37.55 -22.43 -27.98
C VAL A 309 -37.15 -21.01 -27.57
N GLY A 310 -36.40 -20.29 -28.41
CA GLY A 310 -35.99 -18.91 -28.13
C GLY A 310 -37.17 -17.96 -28.00
N ASP A 311 -38.05 -17.97 -29.00
CA ASP A 311 -39.23 -17.10 -29.07
C ASP A 311 -40.26 -17.40 -27.97
N ALA A 312 -40.49 -18.69 -27.66
CA ALA A 312 -41.36 -19.09 -26.56
C ALA A 312 -40.83 -18.56 -25.21
N MET A 313 -39.52 -18.64 -24.99
CA MET A 313 -38.87 -18.17 -23.77
C MET A 313 -38.88 -16.65 -23.66
N GLN A 314 -38.60 -15.94 -24.76
CA GLN A 314 -38.71 -14.48 -24.84
C GLN A 314 -40.12 -13.99 -24.50
N LEU A 315 -41.15 -14.61 -25.10
CA LEU A 315 -42.52 -14.21 -24.88
C LEU A 315 -42.99 -14.44 -23.43
N VAL A 316 -42.61 -15.56 -22.82
CA VAL A 316 -42.95 -15.86 -21.41
C VAL A 316 -42.23 -14.92 -20.45
N LEU A 317 -40.93 -14.66 -20.65
CA LEU A 317 -40.17 -13.73 -19.81
C LEU A 317 -40.66 -12.28 -19.91
N ALA A 318 -41.00 -11.81 -21.11
CA ALA A 318 -41.55 -10.47 -21.30
C ALA A 318 -42.90 -10.27 -20.56
N LEU A 319 -43.69 -11.34 -20.44
CA LEU A 319 -45.02 -11.29 -19.84
C LEU A 319 -45.04 -11.71 -18.37
N SER A 320 -44.06 -12.48 -17.89
CA SER A 320 -43.95 -12.84 -16.47
C SER A 320 -43.66 -11.63 -15.58
N ASP A 321 -42.85 -10.68 -16.07
CA ASP A 321 -42.62 -9.40 -15.38
C ASP A 321 -43.89 -8.51 -15.38
N SER A 322 -44.73 -8.66 -16.41
CA SER A 322 -46.02 -7.96 -16.52
C SER A 322 -47.14 -8.59 -15.67
N SER A 323 -46.96 -9.84 -15.21
CA SER A 323 -47.99 -10.63 -14.52
C SER A 323 -47.75 -10.90 -13.04
N LEU A 324 -46.80 -10.22 -12.39
CA LEU A 324 -46.77 -10.09 -10.92
C LEU A 324 -47.87 -9.12 -10.39
N GLY A 325 -49.02 -9.07 -11.07
CA GLY A 325 -50.19 -8.25 -10.75
C GLY A 325 -51.51 -8.93 -11.14
N GLY A 326 -51.94 -9.89 -10.33
CA GLY A 326 -53.37 -10.17 -10.07
C GLY A 326 -54.13 -11.17 -10.96
N ALA A 327 -54.79 -12.12 -10.30
CA ALA A 327 -56.03 -12.78 -10.75
C ALA A 327 -57.09 -11.72 -11.18
N PRO A 328 -58.21 -12.06 -11.87
CA PRO A 328 -59.26 -11.09 -12.13
C PRO A 328 -59.72 -10.46 -10.80
N LEU A 329 -59.35 -9.19 -10.60
CA LEU A 329 -59.64 -8.40 -9.41
C LEU A 329 -61.16 -8.41 -9.17
N SER A 330 -61.59 -8.65 -7.93
CA SER A 330 -62.98 -8.44 -7.55
C SER A 330 -63.37 -6.97 -7.81
N ALA A 331 -64.67 -6.66 -7.80
CA ALA A 331 -65.11 -5.27 -7.97
C ALA A 331 -64.46 -4.33 -6.93
N ALA A 332 -64.28 -4.82 -5.70
CA ALA A 332 -63.60 -4.11 -4.63
C ALA A 332 -62.10 -3.92 -4.95
N ASP A 333 -61.41 -4.96 -5.39
CA ASP A 333 -59.97 -4.88 -5.70
C ASP A 333 -59.69 -3.97 -6.90
N ALA A 334 -60.60 -3.92 -7.89
CA ALA A 334 -60.48 -3.01 -9.03
C ALA A 334 -60.67 -1.54 -8.63
N ILE A 335 -61.57 -1.26 -7.70
CA ILE A 335 -61.77 0.08 -7.11
C ILE A 335 -60.55 0.45 -6.26
N ASP A 336 -60.08 -0.45 -5.41
CA ASP A 336 -58.92 -0.23 -4.56
C ASP A 336 -57.64 -0.01 -5.39
N SER A 337 -57.48 -0.74 -6.49
CA SER A 337 -56.37 -0.53 -7.43
C SER A 337 -56.46 0.83 -8.13
N ALA A 338 -57.65 1.31 -8.49
CA ALA A 338 -57.82 2.63 -9.09
C ALA A 338 -57.53 3.75 -8.08
N LEU A 339 -57.98 3.60 -6.83
CA LEU A 339 -57.66 4.53 -5.75
C LEU A 339 -56.16 4.54 -5.42
N ALA A 340 -55.52 3.38 -5.38
CA ALA A 340 -54.07 3.27 -5.16
C ALA A 340 -53.25 3.89 -6.29
N ALA A 341 -53.78 3.88 -7.53
CA ALA A 341 -53.18 4.55 -8.68
C ALA A 341 -53.46 6.07 -8.73
N GLY A 342 -54.25 6.62 -7.79
CA GLY A 342 -54.66 8.03 -7.81
C GLY A 342 -55.62 8.36 -8.96
N GLU A 343 -56.43 7.40 -9.40
CA GLU A 343 -57.41 7.54 -10.49
C GLU A 343 -58.84 7.67 -9.92
N LEU A 344 -59.10 8.71 -9.12
CA LEU A 344 -60.37 8.90 -8.40
C LEU A 344 -61.59 8.89 -9.35
N ALA A 345 -61.51 9.58 -10.49
CA ALA A 345 -62.60 9.61 -11.47
C ALA A 345 -62.96 8.21 -12.02
N LYS A 346 -61.96 7.34 -12.21
CA LYS A 346 -62.14 5.95 -12.65
C LYS A 346 -62.71 5.09 -11.53
N ALA A 347 -62.29 5.28 -10.28
CA ALA A 347 -62.88 4.62 -9.11
C ALA A 347 -64.37 4.96 -8.97
N GLU A 348 -64.77 6.23 -9.13
CA GLU A 348 -66.18 6.66 -9.13
C GLU A 348 -66.98 6.01 -10.28
N GLN A 349 -66.40 5.93 -11.48
CA GLN A 349 -67.03 5.25 -12.62
C GLN A 349 -67.22 3.75 -12.36
N LEU A 350 -66.23 3.08 -11.76
CA LEU A 350 -66.32 1.67 -11.37
C LEU A 350 -67.41 1.45 -10.32
N VAL A 351 -67.47 2.27 -9.27
CA VAL A 351 -68.55 2.23 -8.26
C VAL A 351 -69.92 2.31 -8.94
N SER A 352 -70.15 3.30 -9.82
CA SER A 352 -71.44 3.47 -10.50
C SER A 352 -71.82 2.29 -11.41
N THR A 353 -70.83 1.61 -11.99
CA THR A 353 -71.03 0.46 -12.89
C THR A 353 -71.44 -0.80 -12.12
N PHE A 354 -70.97 -0.95 -10.88
CA PHE A 354 -71.24 -2.13 -10.05
C PHE A 354 -72.48 -1.99 -9.17
N GLU A 355 -72.92 -0.77 -8.83
CA GLU A 355 -74.18 -0.50 -8.10
C GLU A 355 -75.43 -1.09 -8.77
N GLY A 356 -75.41 -1.30 -10.09
CA GLY A 356 -76.52 -1.87 -10.85
C GLY A 356 -76.55 -3.40 -10.94
N LYS A 357 -75.54 -4.11 -10.41
CA LYS A 357 -75.43 -5.59 -10.53
C LYS A 357 -75.90 -6.27 -9.25
N LYS A 358 -76.72 -7.33 -9.39
CA LYS A 358 -77.10 -8.18 -8.25
C LYS A 358 -75.92 -9.08 -7.86
N VAL A 359 -75.21 -8.69 -6.81
CA VAL A 359 -74.18 -9.48 -6.14
C VAL A 359 -74.62 -9.60 -4.68
N GLU A 360 -74.64 -10.81 -4.12
CA GLU A 360 -75.08 -11.09 -2.74
C GLU A 360 -73.96 -11.82 -1.99
N GLY A 361 -73.81 -11.54 -0.69
CA GLY A 361 -72.80 -12.16 0.17
C GLY A 361 -71.54 -11.30 0.39
N GLU A 362 -70.43 -11.95 0.72
CA GLU A 362 -69.16 -11.33 1.17
C GLU A 362 -68.56 -10.36 0.13
N GLU A 363 -68.71 -10.65 -1.17
CA GLU A 363 -68.25 -9.75 -2.25
C GLU A 363 -69.02 -8.42 -2.31
N TYR A 364 -70.28 -8.37 -1.87
CA TYR A 364 -71.07 -7.13 -1.83
C TYR A 364 -70.68 -6.26 -0.62
N GLU A 365 -70.34 -6.88 0.51
CA GLU A 365 -69.82 -6.17 1.68
C GLU A 365 -68.46 -5.52 1.37
N GLN A 366 -67.55 -6.26 0.73
CA GLN A 366 -66.25 -5.73 0.27
C GLN A 366 -66.41 -4.58 -0.74
N PHE A 367 -67.40 -4.67 -1.64
CA PHE A 367 -67.73 -3.58 -2.56
C PHE A 367 -68.23 -2.33 -1.82
N LEU A 368 -69.07 -2.47 -0.79
CA LEU A 368 -69.54 -1.33 0.01
C LEU A 368 -68.40 -0.64 0.77
N GLU A 369 -67.43 -1.40 1.27
CA GLU A 369 -66.22 -0.86 1.90
C GLU A 369 -65.31 -0.14 0.90
N ALA A 370 -65.11 -0.68 -0.30
CA ALA A 370 -64.37 -0.01 -1.37
C ALA A 370 -65.08 1.27 -1.86
N LYS A 371 -66.41 1.25 -1.92
CA LYS A 371 -67.22 2.43 -2.21
C LYS A 371 -67.07 3.51 -1.12
N ALA A 372 -67.11 3.14 0.16
CA ALA A 372 -66.90 4.07 1.27
C ALA A 372 -65.52 4.74 1.17
N ARG A 373 -64.47 3.97 0.86
CA ARG A 373 -63.11 4.51 0.63
C ARG A 373 -63.03 5.47 -0.56
N THR A 374 -63.84 5.26 -1.60
CA THR A 374 -63.93 6.19 -2.75
C THR A 374 -64.54 7.53 -2.32
N GLU A 375 -65.60 7.51 -1.50
CA GLU A 375 -66.22 8.74 -0.95
C GLU A 375 -65.29 9.45 0.05
N ASP A 376 -64.52 8.71 0.84
CA ASP A 376 -63.50 9.28 1.72
C ASP A 376 -62.40 9.98 0.92
N ALA A 377 -61.90 9.36 -0.15
CA ALA A 377 -60.89 9.95 -1.04
C ALA A 377 -61.41 11.25 -1.70
N LYS A 378 -62.67 11.26 -2.14
CA LYS A 378 -63.35 12.45 -2.66
C LYS A 378 -63.43 13.57 -1.62
N SER A 379 -63.79 13.22 -0.39
CA SER A 379 -63.88 14.17 0.73
C SER A 379 -62.51 14.75 1.08
N GLN A 380 -61.46 13.91 1.13
CA GLN A 380 -60.08 14.34 1.35
C GLN A 380 -59.58 15.30 0.25
N LYS A 381 -59.86 15.02 -1.03
CA LYS A 381 -59.54 15.94 -2.13
C LYS A 381 -60.21 17.31 -1.93
N ALA A 382 -61.49 17.33 -1.53
CA ALA A 382 -62.21 18.58 -1.26
C ALA A 382 -61.60 19.37 -0.08
N GLU A 383 -61.22 18.68 1.01
CA GLU A 383 -60.54 19.31 2.15
C GLU A 383 -59.18 19.91 1.76
N LEU A 384 -58.40 19.23 0.92
CA LEU A 384 -57.12 19.73 0.41
C LEU A 384 -57.30 20.97 -0.47
N LEU A 385 -58.36 21.03 -1.28
CA LEU A 385 -58.68 22.23 -2.07
C LEU A 385 -59.09 23.42 -1.19
N GLU A 386 -59.79 23.20 -0.08
CA GLU A 386 -60.07 24.26 0.91
C GLU A 386 -58.80 24.70 1.65
N ALA A 387 -57.91 23.77 2.00
CA ALA A 387 -56.61 24.08 2.58
C ALA A 387 -55.74 24.91 1.62
N TYR A 388 -55.75 24.58 0.32
CA TYR A 388 -55.11 25.37 -0.73
C TYR A 388 -55.64 26.81 -0.77
N LYS A 389 -56.97 27.00 -0.81
CA LYS A 389 -57.59 28.35 -0.84
C LYS A 389 -57.22 29.18 0.39
N LYS A 390 -57.17 28.55 1.57
CA LYS A 390 -56.73 29.19 2.82
C LYS A 390 -55.27 29.61 2.74
N ALA A 391 -54.37 28.71 2.34
CA ALA A 391 -52.94 28.98 2.20
C ALA A 391 -52.65 30.10 1.19
N LEU A 392 -53.40 30.14 0.09
CA LEU A 392 -53.32 31.22 -0.90
C LEU A 392 -53.69 32.59 -0.31
N THR A 393 -54.72 32.64 0.54
CA THR A 393 -55.15 33.86 1.23
C THR A 393 -54.08 34.36 2.21
N GLU A 394 -53.41 33.43 2.90
CA GLU A 394 -52.32 33.69 3.84
C GLU A 394 -50.97 33.95 3.13
N LYS A 395 -50.91 33.80 1.79
CA LYS A 395 -49.70 33.86 0.95
C LYS A 395 -48.63 32.84 1.33
N ASP A 396 -49.04 31.71 1.91
CA ASP A 396 -48.17 30.56 2.15
C ASP A 396 -48.20 29.64 0.93
N TYR A 397 -47.43 30.02 -0.09
CA TYR A 397 -47.37 29.28 -1.36
C TYR A 397 -46.80 27.87 -1.20
N SER A 398 -45.96 27.64 -0.17
CA SER A 398 -45.42 26.32 0.15
C SER A 398 -46.51 25.38 0.66
N GLN A 399 -47.39 25.84 1.55
CA GLN A 399 -48.56 25.07 1.97
C GLN A 399 -49.56 24.89 0.82
N ALA A 400 -49.76 25.92 -0.01
CA ALA A 400 -50.65 25.85 -1.17
C ALA A 400 -50.19 24.78 -2.19
N GLU A 401 -48.90 24.74 -2.54
CA GLU A 401 -48.33 23.76 -3.47
C GLU A 401 -48.41 22.34 -2.89
N ARG A 402 -48.12 22.15 -1.59
CA ARG A 402 -48.27 20.85 -0.92
C ARG A 402 -49.71 20.35 -0.95
N ALA A 403 -50.68 21.22 -0.65
CA ALA A 403 -52.10 20.85 -0.67
C ALA A 403 -52.54 20.39 -2.06
N LEU A 404 -52.14 21.10 -3.12
CA LEU A 404 -52.44 20.71 -4.50
C LEU A 404 -51.72 19.45 -4.95
N MET A 405 -50.44 19.25 -4.58
CA MET A 405 -49.71 18.02 -4.88
C MET A 405 -50.35 16.80 -4.20
N SER A 406 -50.79 16.94 -2.94
CA SER A 406 -51.54 15.90 -2.24
C SER A 406 -52.90 15.64 -2.89
N ALA A 407 -53.61 16.67 -3.36
CA ALA A 407 -54.87 16.51 -4.09
C ALA A 407 -54.65 15.79 -5.43
N LYS A 408 -53.54 16.09 -6.12
CA LYS A 408 -53.14 15.44 -7.37
C LYS A 408 -52.72 13.99 -7.17
N ALA A 409 -52.17 13.63 -6.01
CA ALA A 409 -51.89 12.24 -5.68
C ALA A 409 -53.17 11.41 -5.50
N ILE A 410 -54.27 12.04 -5.06
CA ILE A 410 -55.59 11.39 -4.94
C ILE A 410 -56.28 11.32 -6.31
N ASP A 411 -56.16 12.37 -7.14
CA ASP A 411 -56.75 12.44 -8.48
C ASP A 411 -55.74 13.01 -9.48
N SER A 412 -54.95 12.11 -10.07
CA SER A 412 -53.83 12.43 -10.94
C SER A 412 -54.25 12.95 -12.31
N GLU A 413 -55.44 12.56 -12.77
CA GLU A 413 -56.00 12.89 -14.08
C GLU A 413 -56.80 14.19 -14.10
N ASP A 414 -57.01 14.85 -12.95
CA ASP A 414 -57.70 16.14 -12.88
C ASP A 414 -56.84 17.27 -13.51
N PRO A 415 -57.26 17.84 -14.67
CA PRO A 415 -56.49 18.89 -15.34
C PRO A 415 -56.49 20.22 -14.56
N GLU A 416 -57.54 20.51 -13.77
CA GLU A 416 -57.63 21.78 -13.03
C GLU A 416 -56.56 21.87 -11.94
N LEU A 417 -56.19 20.75 -11.31
CA LEU A 417 -55.11 20.71 -10.33
C LEU A 417 -53.76 21.05 -10.95
N GLN A 418 -53.53 20.64 -12.20
CA GLN A 418 -52.30 20.95 -12.93
C GLN A 418 -52.20 22.45 -13.24
N ASP A 419 -53.31 23.06 -13.66
CA ASP A 419 -53.38 24.49 -13.95
C ASP A 419 -53.17 25.33 -12.67
N LEU A 420 -53.81 24.94 -11.57
CA LEU A 420 -53.62 25.61 -10.26
C LEU A 420 -52.17 25.50 -9.75
N LEU A 421 -51.48 24.37 -10.00
CA LEU A 421 -50.06 24.21 -9.67
C LEU A 421 -49.16 25.10 -10.55
N ALA A 422 -49.50 25.28 -11.82
CA ALA A 422 -48.74 26.11 -12.75
C ALA A 422 -48.81 27.61 -12.41
N ASP A 423 -49.93 28.04 -11.82
CA ASP A 423 -50.19 29.42 -11.41
C ASP A 423 -49.59 29.79 -10.03
N LEU A 424 -49.06 28.82 -9.29
CA LEU A 424 -48.37 29.09 -8.03
C LEU A 424 -46.92 29.56 -8.27
N PRO A 425 -46.46 30.63 -7.56
CA PRO A 425 -45.05 30.95 -7.48
C PRO A 425 -44.21 29.75 -7.02
N PRO A 426 -42.98 29.58 -7.52
CA PRO A 426 -42.11 28.50 -7.07
C PRO A 426 -41.74 28.66 -5.60
N GLN A 427 -41.43 27.55 -4.93
CA GLN A 427 -40.94 27.58 -3.55
C GLN A 427 -39.60 28.29 -3.46
N GLU A 428 -39.42 29.03 -2.35
CA GLU A 428 -38.17 29.69 -2.02
C GLU A 428 -37.03 28.68 -1.83
N VAL A 429 -35.81 29.12 -2.12
CA VAL A 429 -34.62 28.30 -1.88
C VAL A 429 -34.23 28.35 -0.41
N ALA A 430 -33.67 27.26 0.11
CA ALA A 430 -33.14 27.20 1.47
C ALA A 430 -31.61 27.36 1.49
N GLN A 431 -31.06 27.60 2.69
CA GLN A 431 -29.61 27.56 2.98
C GLN A 431 -28.72 28.43 2.07
N VAL A 432 -29.16 29.65 1.74
CA VAL A 432 -28.30 30.60 1.02
C VAL A 432 -27.10 30.98 1.88
N SER A 433 -25.91 30.68 1.40
CA SER A 433 -24.63 30.96 2.08
C SER A 433 -23.64 31.57 1.10
N ALA A 434 -22.75 32.42 1.61
CA ALA A 434 -21.71 33.08 0.84
C ALA A 434 -20.39 33.02 1.61
N ALA A 435 -19.30 32.70 0.92
CA ALA A 435 -17.97 32.62 1.49
C ALA A 435 -16.92 33.21 0.54
N ASN A 436 -15.87 33.80 1.11
CA ASN A 436 -14.76 34.33 0.32
C ASN A 436 -13.92 33.18 -0.26
N SER A 437 -13.54 33.32 -1.52
CA SER A 437 -12.52 32.48 -2.15
C SER A 437 -11.12 33.06 -1.89
N PRO A 438 -10.06 32.23 -1.87
CA PRO A 438 -8.68 32.70 -1.91
C PRO A 438 -8.36 33.59 -3.13
N SER A 439 -9.13 33.46 -4.23
CA SER A 439 -9.02 34.33 -5.41
C SER A 439 -9.64 35.72 -5.22
N GLY A 440 -10.26 36.02 -4.07
CA GLY A 440 -10.93 37.30 -3.83
C GLY A 440 -12.34 37.40 -4.41
N ASP A 441 -12.83 36.34 -5.05
CA ASP A 441 -14.21 36.17 -5.49
C ASP A 441 -15.10 35.69 -4.33
N VAL A 442 -16.42 35.72 -4.50
CA VAL A 442 -17.37 35.21 -3.49
C VAL A 442 -18.14 34.02 -4.05
N GLN A 443 -18.03 32.90 -3.36
CA GLN A 443 -18.73 31.67 -3.68
C GLN A 443 -20.07 31.65 -2.95
N ILE A 444 -21.16 31.68 -3.71
CA ILE A 444 -22.54 31.66 -3.22
C ILE A 444 -23.13 30.28 -3.48
N HIS A 445 -23.74 29.69 -2.47
CA HIS A 445 -24.37 28.37 -2.53
C HIS A 445 -25.77 28.42 -1.93
N TRP A 446 -26.71 27.66 -2.49
CA TRP A 446 -28.06 27.48 -1.98
C TRP A 446 -28.55 26.05 -2.21
N SER A 447 -29.63 25.65 -1.53
CA SER A 447 -30.30 24.37 -1.81
C SER A 447 -31.19 24.49 -3.04
N GLU A 448 -31.34 23.38 -3.78
CA GLU A 448 -32.31 23.30 -4.87
C GLU A 448 -33.73 23.61 -4.36
N SER A 449 -34.53 24.29 -5.18
CA SER A 449 -35.93 24.53 -4.85
C SER A 449 -36.69 23.21 -4.90
N ALA A 450 -37.64 23.01 -3.99
CA ALA A 450 -38.53 21.85 -4.05
C ALA A 450 -39.43 21.87 -5.30
N THR A 451 -39.62 23.05 -5.92
CA THR A 451 -40.28 23.16 -7.21
C THR A 451 -39.31 22.77 -8.34
N PRO A 452 -39.57 21.69 -9.11
CA PRO A 452 -38.67 21.23 -10.15
C PRO A 452 -38.66 22.16 -11.37
N GLY A 453 -37.56 22.15 -12.13
CA GLY A 453 -37.47 22.84 -13.43
C GLY A 453 -37.41 24.37 -13.34
N VAL A 454 -37.10 24.93 -12.17
CA VAL A 454 -36.93 26.37 -11.97
C VAL A 454 -35.55 26.86 -12.44
N THR A 455 -35.44 28.17 -12.60
CA THR A 455 -34.15 28.86 -12.76
C THR A 455 -33.95 29.86 -11.64
N TYR A 456 -32.70 30.18 -11.32
CA TYR A 456 -32.35 31.06 -10.21
C TYR A 456 -31.86 32.43 -10.70
N THR A 457 -32.19 33.46 -9.94
CA THR A 457 -31.58 34.78 -10.04
C THR A 457 -30.93 35.14 -8.71
N VAL A 458 -29.64 35.49 -8.76
CA VAL A 458 -28.86 35.90 -7.60
C VAL A 458 -28.69 37.40 -7.61
N PHE A 459 -28.95 38.02 -6.47
CA PHE A 459 -28.80 39.44 -6.20
C PHE A 459 -27.75 39.65 -5.11
N ARG A 460 -27.15 40.84 -5.10
CA ARG A 460 -26.26 41.31 -4.05
C ARG A 460 -26.62 42.71 -3.61
N ARG A 461 -26.34 43.01 -2.35
CA ARG A 461 -26.38 44.38 -1.81
C ARG A 461 -25.30 44.58 -0.75
N ALA A 462 -24.93 45.83 -0.53
CA ALA A 462 -24.24 46.20 0.70
C ALA A 462 -25.18 46.01 1.89
N SER A 463 -24.67 45.44 2.99
CA SER A 463 -25.41 45.24 4.22
C SER A 463 -25.99 46.58 4.73
N GLY A 464 -27.31 46.62 4.96
CA GLY A 464 -28.03 47.84 5.37
C GLY A 464 -28.52 48.73 4.22
N SER A 465 -28.20 48.40 2.95
CA SER A 465 -28.80 49.03 1.78
C SER A 465 -30.19 48.46 1.48
N SER A 466 -31.10 49.28 0.95
CA SER A 466 -32.36 48.81 0.36
C SER A 466 -32.20 48.26 -1.06
N ASP A 467 -31.10 48.60 -1.73
CA ASP A 467 -30.99 48.47 -3.18
C ASP A 467 -30.25 47.18 -3.56
N TRP A 468 -30.98 46.25 -4.18
CA TRP A 468 -30.45 44.98 -4.68
C TRP A 468 -30.01 45.10 -6.14
N SER A 469 -28.83 44.56 -6.45
CA SER A 469 -28.30 44.48 -7.81
C SER A 469 -28.22 43.03 -8.26
N ALA A 470 -28.68 42.72 -9.47
CA ALA A 470 -28.59 41.36 -10.01
C ALA A 470 -27.15 41.01 -10.37
N VAL A 471 -26.64 39.91 -9.83
CA VAL A 471 -25.32 39.35 -10.14
C VAL A 471 -25.42 38.46 -11.37
N ALA A 472 -26.39 37.55 -11.38
CA ALA A 472 -26.66 36.65 -12.50
C ALA A 472 -28.13 36.21 -12.52
N ARG A 473 -28.63 35.85 -13.71
CA ARG A 473 -30.03 35.48 -13.99
C ARG A 473 -30.08 34.16 -14.76
N ASN A 474 -31.22 33.46 -14.67
CA ASN A 474 -31.51 32.23 -15.41
C ASN A 474 -30.51 31.08 -15.17
N ILE A 475 -30.01 30.98 -13.94
CA ILE A 475 -29.03 29.97 -13.52
C ILE A 475 -29.76 28.66 -13.24
N ARG A 476 -29.21 27.53 -13.67
CA ARG A 476 -29.76 26.19 -13.35
C ARG A 476 -29.00 25.45 -12.24
N GLN A 477 -27.77 25.87 -11.99
CA GLN A 477 -26.94 25.35 -10.90
C GLN A 477 -27.34 25.98 -9.57
N THR A 478 -26.97 25.33 -8.47
CA THR A 478 -27.23 25.77 -7.09
C THR A 478 -26.05 26.48 -6.44
N SER A 479 -25.08 26.90 -7.26
CA SER A 479 -23.95 27.71 -6.86
C SER A 479 -23.61 28.75 -7.93
N LEU A 480 -22.98 29.85 -7.48
CA LEU A 480 -22.51 30.93 -8.33
C LEU A 480 -21.26 31.55 -7.73
N GLU A 481 -20.31 31.93 -8.59
CA GLU A 481 -19.17 32.76 -8.22
C GLU A 481 -19.42 34.22 -8.62
N ASP A 482 -19.41 35.13 -7.65
CA ASP A 482 -19.35 36.57 -7.90
C ASP A 482 -17.88 37.00 -8.03
N SER A 483 -17.48 37.28 -9.27
CA SER A 483 -16.12 37.71 -9.64
C SER A 483 -15.85 39.20 -9.42
N HIS A 484 -16.87 39.98 -9.05
CA HIS A 484 -16.75 41.42 -8.85
C HIS A 484 -17.45 41.87 -7.56
N PRO A 485 -17.17 41.25 -6.40
CA PRO A 485 -17.87 41.55 -5.17
C PRO A 485 -17.55 42.96 -4.66
N LEU A 486 -18.35 43.48 -3.72
CA LEU A 486 -18.09 44.79 -3.11
C LEU A 486 -16.96 44.68 -2.07
N ILE A 487 -15.71 44.71 -2.55
CA ILE A 487 -14.51 44.59 -1.71
C ILE A 487 -14.47 45.70 -0.66
N GLY A 488 -14.08 45.33 0.56
CA GLY A 488 -14.00 46.22 1.71
C GLY A 488 -15.35 46.51 2.38
N GLN A 489 -16.42 45.76 2.04
CA GLN A 489 -17.75 45.93 2.62
C GLN A 489 -18.32 44.62 3.18
N LEU A 490 -19.34 44.76 4.04
CA LEU A 490 -20.24 43.67 4.40
C LEU A 490 -21.32 43.55 3.32
N VAL A 491 -21.47 42.36 2.74
CA VAL A 491 -22.35 42.10 1.59
C VAL A 491 -23.34 40.99 1.93
N GLU A 492 -24.59 41.17 1.51
CA GLU A 492 -25.63 40.14 1.59
C GLU A 492 -25.99 39.69 0.17
N TYR A 493 -26.21 38.39 0.00
CA TYR A 493 -26.67 37.80 -1.25
C TYR A 493 -28.10 37.31 -1.10
N GLY A 494 -28.90 37.50 -2.14
CA GLY A 494 -30.31 37.11 -2.19
C GLY A 494 -30.55 36.22 -3.39
N VAL A 495 -31.32 35.14 -3.22
CA VAL A 495 -31.61 34.20 -4.32
C VAL A 495 -33.12 34.05 -4.45
N THR A 496 -33.60 34.07 -5.70
CA THR A 496 -35.00 33.81 -6.06
C THR A 496 -35.06 32.66 -7.06
N ALA A 497 -36.06 31.81 -6.94
CA ALA A 497 -36.41 30.80 -7.95
C ALA A 497 -37.46 31.39 -8.91
N SER A 498 -37.44 30.98 -10.17
CA SER A 498 -38.35 31.45 -11.22
C SER A 498 -38.81 30.28 -12.09
N ARG A 499 -40.12 30.17 -12.33
CA ARG A 499 -40.71 29.23 -13.30
C ARG A 499 -40.52 29.75 -14.74
N SER A 500 -40.69 28.87 -15.72
CA SER A 500 -40.72 29.24 -17.15
C SER A 500 -41.84 30.24 -17.49
N THR A 501 -42.92 30.24 -16.70
CA THR A 501 -44.04 31.19 -16.81
C THR A 501 -43.70 32.61 -16.34
N GLY A 502 -42.55 32.80 -15.68
CA GLY A 502 -42.08 34.09 -15.18
C GLY A 502 -42.45 34.41 -13.74
N LEU A 503 -43.23 33.55 -13.06
CA LEU A 503 -43.51 33.69 -11.63
C LEU A 503 -42.25 33.44 -10.79
N GLN A 504 -42.04 34.27 -9.77
CA GLN A 504 -40.84 34.26 -8.92
C GLN A 504 -41.18 33.98 -7.46
N SER A 505 -40.29 33.26 -6.77
CA SER A 505 -40.38 33.05 -5.32
C SER A 505 -40.08 34.33 -4.55
N THR A 506 -40.41 34.33 -3.25
CA THR A 506 -39.78 35.26 -2.31
C THR A 506 -38.26 35.09 -2.33
N MET A 507 -37.53 36.18 -2.08
CA MET A 507 -36.07 36.17 -2.04
C MET A 507 -35.56 35.67 -0.69
N THR A 508 -34.72 34.63 -0.71
CA THR A 508 -34.00 34.14 0.48
C THR A 508 -32.63 34.80 0.54
N THR A 509 -32.26 35.37 1.70
CA THR A 509 -30.99 36.09 1.87
C THR A 509 -29.98 35.32 2.71
N SER A 510 -28.69 35.43 2.36
CA SER A 510 -27.57 34.96 3.17
C SER A 510 -27.37 35.84 4.41
N ALA A 511 -26.58 35.36 5.37
CA ALA A 511 -25.94 36.24 6.34
C ALA A 511 -24.97 37.22 5.64
N ALA A 512 -24.69 38.37 6.28
CA ALA A 512 -23.73 39.33 5.76
C ALA A 512 -22.30 38.75 5.82
N VAL A 513 -21.60 38.77 4.70
CA VAL A 513 -20.21 38.31 4.55
C VAL A 513 -19.28 39.51 4.40
N ALA A 514 -18.17 39.52 5.14
CA ALA A 514 -17.15 40.54 5.01
C ALA A 514 -16.24 40.23 3.83
N ILE A 515 -16.24 41.08 2.80
CA ILE A 515 -15.43 40.86 1.59
C ILE A 515 -14.06 41.52 1.79
N ALA A 516 -13.11 40.76 2.30
CA ALA A 516 -11.74 41.23 2.57
C ALA A 516 -10.71 40.21 2.01
N PRO A 517 -10.38 40.28 0.71
CA PRO A 517 -9.41 39.38 0.10
C PRO A 517 -8.03 39.43 0.80
N PRO A 518 -7.34 38.29 0.98
CA PRO A 518 -6.00 38.26 1.54
C PRO A 518 -4.94 38.77 0.54
N PRO A 519 -3.73 39.14 1.02
CA PRO A 519 -2.61 39.43 0.13
C PRO A 519 -2.18 38.17 -0.63
N ARG A 520 -1.61 38.34 -1.83
CA ARG A 520 -1.15 37.23 -2.69
C ARG A 520 0.37 37.16 -2.73
N ASN A 521 0.91 36.06 -3.24
CA ASN A 521 2.34 35.90 -3.54
C ASN A 521 3.28 36.30 -2.38
N VAL A 522 2.88 35.99 -1.14
CA VAL A 522 3.72 36.30 0.02
C VAL A 522 4.95 35.40 -0.01
N THR A 523 6.12 36.01 0.01
CA THR A 523 7.41 35.32 0.08
C THR A 523 8.27 35.97 1.17
N ALA A 524 9.16 35.17 1.76
CA ALA A 524 10.09 35.64 2.76
C ALA A 524 11.50 35.14 2.42
N ALA A 525 12.36 36.06 2.02
CA ALA A 525 13.77 35.79 1.77
C ALA A 525 14.56 36.03 3.06
N ALA A 526 15.32 35.04 3.50
CA ALA A 526 16.17 35.15 4.66
C ALA A 526 17.60 35.55 4.26
N ASP A 527 18.14 36.52 4.97
CA ASP A 527 19.56 36.90 4.95
C ASP A 527 20.19 36.52 6.31
N ARG A 528 21.45 36.90 6.55
CA ARG A 528 22.23 36.51 7.74
C ARG A 528 21.52 36.78 9.07
N SER A 529 20.95 37.97 9.22
CA SER A 529 20.23 38.41 10.44
C SER A 529 18.98 39.24 10.13
N SER A 530 18.45 39.10 8.92
CA SER A 530 17.27 39.83 8.48
C SER A 530 16.37 38.97 7.60
N LEU A 531 15.10 39.35 7.53
CA LEU A 531 14.12 38.79 6.62
C LEU A 531 13.61 39.92 5.73
N THR A 532 13.50 39.66 4.43
CA THR A 532 12.78 40.53 3.49
C THR A 532 11.52 39.81 3.05
N ILE A 533 10.39 40.35 3.46
CA ILE A 533 9.05 39.82 3.21
C ILE A 533 8.47 40.62 2.06
N SER A 534 7.95 39.97 1.02
CA SER A 534 7.29 40.63 -0.10
C SER A 534 5.94 39.97 -0.37
N TRP A 535 4.99 40.75 -0.88
CA TRP A 535 3.63 40.30 -1.17
C TRP A 535 3.02 41.09 -2.33
N ASP A 536 1.86 40.68 -2.79
CA ASP A 536 0.99 41.44 -3.69
C ASP A 536 -0.24 41.93 -2.92
N ARG A 537 -0.31 43.25 -2.73
CA ARG A 537 -1.43 43.88 -2.03
C ARG A 537 -2.65 44.02 -2.95
N PRO A 538 -3.86 43.61 -2.52
CA PRO A 538 -5.10 43.89 -3.25
C PRO A 538 -5.28 45.41 -3.46
N ARG A 539 -5.81 45.82 -4.62
CA ARG A 539 -5.85 47.25 -5.01
C ARG A 539 -6.68 48.10 -4.06
N GLU A 540 -7.73 47.51 -3.52
CA GLU A 540 -8.72 48.12 -2.64
C GLU A 540 -8.27 48.12 -1.17
N ALA A 541 -7.21 47.37 -0.83
CA ALA A 541 -6.66 47.35 0.53
C ALA A 541 -5.94 48.68 0.82
N THR A 542 -6.26 49.28 1.95
CA THR A 542 -5.68 50.55 2.40
C THR A 542 -4.26 50.38 2.92
N SER A 543 -3.98 49.27 3.61
CA SER A 543 -2.67 48.93 4.18
C SER A 543 -2.50 47.42 4.32
N THR A 544 -1.29 46.98 4.66
CA THR A 544 -0.99 45.59 4.99
C THR A 544 -0.28 45.52 6.33
N VAL A 545 -0.75 44.69 7.25
CA VAL A 545 -0.09 44.44 8.53
C VAL A 545 0.78 43.20 8.40
N ILE A 546 2.07 43.36 8.72
CA ILE A 546 3.05 42.29 8.79
C ILE A 546 3.30 41.98 10.25
N SER A 547 3.15 40.72 10.64
CA SER A 547 3.47 40.25 12.00
C SER A 547 4.49 39.12 11.92
N VAL A 548 5.60 39.25 12.62
CA VAL A 548 6.67 38.26 12.68
C VAL A 548 6.85 37.80 14.12
N VAL A 549 6.70 36.50 14.35
CA VAL A 549 6.82 35.87 15.67
C VAL A 549 7.96 34.87 15.64
N GLY A 550 8.83 34.95 16.64
CA GLY A 550 9.95 34.02 16.83
C GLY A 550 9.95 33.40 18.23
N PRO A 551 10.86 32.46 18.50
CA PRO A 551 11.09 31.94 19.84
C PRO A 551 11.57 33.02 20.81
N ASN A 552 11.51 32.72 22.11
CA ASN A 552 11.82 33.65 23.22
C ASN A 552 10.93 34.91 23.24
N ALA A 553 9.67 34.76 22.84
CA ALA A 553 8.68 35.84 22.78
C ALA A 553 9.06 37.02 21.86
N PHE A 554 9.97 36.81 20.90
CA PHE A 554 10.21 37.81 19.86
C PHE A 554 8.93 38.04 19.07
N THR A 555 8.49 39.29 19.01
CA THR A 555 7.35 39.71 18.20
C THR A 555 7.70 41.04 17.54
N TYR A 556 7.45 41.12 16.24
CA TYR A 556 7.55 42.33 15.45
C TYR A 556 6.24 42.52 14.70
N SER A 557 5.73 43.75 14.64
CA SER A 557 4.56 44.08 13.86
C SER A 557 4.72 45.46 13.22
N GLU A 558 4.41 45.56 11.93
CA GLU A 558 4.45 46.81 11.17
C GLU A 558 3.23 46.90 10.25
N GLU A 559 2.58 48.07 10.22
CA GLU A 559 1.55 48.39 9.24
C GLU A 559 2.18 49.16 8.06
N VAL A 560 2.16 48.55 6.88
CA VAL A 560 2.72 49.10 5.65
C VAL A 560 1.60 49.78 4.84
N LEU A 561 1.64 51.11 4.80
CA LEU A 561 0.65 51.94 4.10
C LEU A 561 0.87 51.97 2.57
N THR A 562 2.13 51.94 2.15
CA THR A 562 2.54 52.02 0.73
C THR A 562 3.70 51.08 0.44
N GLY A 563 3.65 50.40 -0.71
CA GLY A 563 4.64 49.39 -1.10
C GLY A 563 4.16 47.97 -0.81
N ASN A 564 5.04 47.01 -1.07
CA ASN A 564 4.71 45.58 -1.05
C ASN A 564 5.87 44.72 -0.53
N VAL A 565 6.77 45.36 0.23
CA VAL A 565 7.96 44.76 0.84
C VAL A 565 8.14 45.31 2.25
N CYS A 566 8.54 44.47 3.20
CA CYS A 566 8.92 44.82 4.56
C CYS A 566 10.21 44.08 4.92
N SER A 567 11.14 44.77 5.59
CA SER A 567 12.41 44.17 6.04
C SER A 567 12.50 44.17 7.56
N VAL A 568 12.64 42.98 8.15
CA VAL A 568 12.81 42.80 9.59
C VAL A 568 14.28 42.48 9.87
N ARG A 569 14.92 43.24 10.75
CA ARG A 569 16.36 43.11 11.07
C ARG A 569 16.59 42.62 12.49
N ASN A 570 17.85 42.34 12.83
CA ASN A 570 18.30 41.91 14.17
C ASN A 570 17.69 40.59 14.62
N LEU A 571 17.52 39.67 13.67
CA LEU A 571 17.00 38.34 13.92
C LEU A 571 18.13 37.37 14.26
N SER A 572 17.81 36.40 15.12
CA SER A 572 18.76 35.37 15.54
C SER A 572 19.01 34.39 14.40
N ILE A 573 20.29 34.07 14.19
CA ILE A 573 20.71 33.09 13.18
C ILE A 573 20.29 31.68 13.64
N GLY A 574 19.78 30.88 12.70
CA GLY A 574 19.33 29.51 12.94
C GLY A 574 17.98 29.38 13.63
N VAL A 575 17.25 30.49 13.77
CA VAL A 575 15.92 30.53 14.38
C VAL A 575 14.85 30.70 13.31
N THR A 576 13.84 29.81 13.31
CA THR A 576 12.70 29.92 12.38
C THR A 576 11.66 30.90 12.92
N TYR A 577 11.27 31.86 12.09
CA TYR A 577 10.23 32.85 12.38
C TYR A 577 8.96 32.55 11.58
N SER A 578 7.81 32.71 12.22
CA SER A 578 6.48 32.67 11.60
C SER A 578 6.06 34.08 11.21
N ILE A 579 5.66 34.26 9.96
CA ILE A 579 5.29 35.56 9.38
C ILE A 579 3.82 35.47 8.97
N SER A 580 3.02 36.43 9.42
CA SER A 580 1.62 36.58 9.05
C SER A 580 1.43 37.92 8.33
N VAL A 581 0.76 37.89 7.18
CA VAL A 581 0.52 39.06 6.33
C VAL A 581 -1.00 39.22 6.16
N VAL A 582 -1.53 40.36 6.59
CA VAL A 582 -2.97 40.67 6.63
C VAL A 582 -3.25 41.94 5.84
N SER A 583 -4.23 41.92 4.93
CA SER A 583 -4.68 43.13 4.23
C SER A 583 -5.77 43.83 5.01
N VAL A 584 -5.69 45.16 5.11
CA VAL A 584 -6.64 46.00 5.85
C VAL A 584 -7.43 46.86 4.87
N TYR A 585 -8.74 46.88 5.03
CA TYR A 585 -9.70 47.61 4.20
C TYR A 585 -10.50 48.59 5.06
N LYS A 586 -10.66 49.82 4.59
CA LYS A 586 -11.48 50.85 5.26
C LYS A 586 -12.68 51.17 4.38
N GLY A 587 -13.80 50.48 4.64
CA GLY A 587 -15.06 50.65 3.91
C GLY A 587 -16.27 50.66 4.86
N SER A 588 -17.30 51.42 4.50
CA SER A 588 -18.57 51.52 5.26
C SER A 588 -18.42 51.94 6.74
N GLY A 589 -17.41 52.76 7.06
CA GLY A 589 -17.20 53.29 8.41
C GLY A 589 -16.60 52.30 9.42
N ARG A 590 -16.16 51.11 8.97
CA ARG A 590 -15.45 50.11 9.79
C ARG A 590 -14.18 49.65 9.11
N GLU A 591 -13.22 49.20 9.91
CA GLU A 591 -12.02 48.53 9.43
C GLU A 591 -12.32 47.03 9.30
N LEU A 592 -12.02 46.46 8.13
CA LEU A 592 -12.10 45.02 7.87
C LEU A 592 -10.69 44.49 7.62
N GLN A 593 -10.40 43.34 8.19
CA GLN A 593 -9.14 42.63 8.01
C GLN A 593 -9.40 41.35 7.21
N SER A 594 -8.50 41.01 6.29
CA SER A 594 -8.52 39.72 5.61
C SER A 594 -8.13 38.60 6.57
N ASP A 595 -8.38 37.37 6.15
CA ASP A 595 -7.69 36.22 6.76
C ASP A 595 -6.15 36.38 6.60
N PRO A 596 -5.36 35.91 7.59
CA PRO A 596 -3.91 35.99 7.53
C PRO A 596 -3.33 34.99 6.52
N LEU A 597 -2.35 35.43 5.74
CA LEU A 597 -1.50 34.50 4.97
C LEU A 597 -0.18 34.28 5.72
N GLU A 598 0.14 33.01 6.01
CA GLU A 598 1.29 32.63 6.82
C GLU A 598 2.44 32.02 5.99
N VAL A 599 3.67 32.49 6.24
CA VAL A 599 4.92 31.90 5.71
C VAL A 599 5.97 31.77 6.82
N ARG A 600 7.01 30.98 6.59
CA ARG A 600 8.12 30.80 7.56
C ARG A 600 9.46 31.02 6.90
N ALA A 601 10.39 31.59 7.65
CA ALA A 601 11.76 31.79 7.19
C ALA A 601 12.77 31.73 8.34
N THR A 602 13.99 31.29 8.04
CA THR A 602 15.07 31.08 9.01
C THR A 602 16.31 31.82 8.54
N PRO A 603 16.72 32.92 9.20
CA PRO A 603 18.03 33.55 8.96
C PRO A 603 19.17 32.55 9.15
N ARG A 604 20.11 32.47 8.20
CA ARG A 604 21.19 31.46 8.20
C ARG A 604 22.56 32.12 8.14
N ALA A 605 23.58 31.47 8.71
CA ALA A 605 24.97 31.90 8.52
C ALA A 605 25.41 31.73 7.04
N GLU A 606 26.63 32.15 6.73
CA GLU A 606 27.25 31.78 5.46
C GLU A 606 27.53 30.27 5.45
N ALA A 607 27.14 29.58 4.38
CA ALA A 607 27.37 28.15 4.24
C ALA A 607 28.88 27.87 4.14
N ALA A 608 29.42 27.09 5.07
CA ALA A 608 30.80 26.64 5.05
C ALA A 608 30.86 25.11 5.14
N PRO A 609 31.83 24.44 4.49
CA PRO A 609 31.99 22.99 4.59
C PRO A 609 32.22 22.56 6.04
N PRO A 610 31.55 21.51 6.55
CA PRO A 610 31.80 21.05 7.90
C PRO A 610 33.22 20.51 8.06
N GLU A 611 33.90 20.88 9.14
CA GLU A 611 35.21 20.36 9.50
C GLU A 611 35.04 19.36 10.63
N ALA A 612 35.52 18.14 10.42
CA ALA A 612 35.49 17.10 11.42
C ALA A 612 36.52 17.37 12.50
N ILE A 613 36.06 17.33 13.76
CA ILE A 613 36.84 17.69 14.95
C ILE A 613 37.36 16.43 15.64
N LYS A 614 36.64 15.29 15.56
CA LYS A 614 37.03 14.04 16.21
C LYS A 614 36.44 12.80 15.52
N TYR A 615 37.26 11.78 15.32
CA TYR A 615 36.85 10.40 14.98
C TYR A 615 37.46 9.43 15.99
N GLU A 616 36.64 8.58 16.61
CA GLU A 616 37.13 7.59 17.58
C GLU A 616 36.31 6.30 17.49
N ILE A 617 36.97 5.14 17.32
CA ILE A 617 36.32 3.83 17.41
C ILE A 617 36.55 3.28 18.82
N GLN A 618 35.46 2.98 19.53
CA GLN A 618 35.49 2.42 20.89
C GLN A 618 34.78 1.06 20.93
N THR A 619 35.37 0.09 21.64
CA THR A 619 34.68 -1.17 21.97
C THR A 619 33.79 -0.95 23.18
N THR A 620 32.49 -1.17 23.02
CA THR A 620 31.52 -1.11 24.12
C THR A 620 31.68 -2.30 25.08
N SER A 621 31.15 -2.18 26.30
CA SER A 621 31.18 -3.25 27.31
C SER A 621 30.55 -4.58 26.84
N GLY A 622 29.74 -4.56 25.78
CA GLY A 622 29.15 -5.73 25.13
C GLY A 622 29.95 -6.29 23.96
N GLY A 623 31.16 -5.79 23.68
CA GLY A 623 32.04 -6.27 22.61
C GLY A 623 31.81 -5.65 21.23
N ASN A 624 30.77 -4.82 21.04
CA ASN A 624 30.50 -4.14 19.77
C ASN A 624 31.35 -2.89 19.62
N GLU A 625 31.85 -2.64 18.41
CA GLU A 625 32.60 -1.44 18.08
C GLU A 625 31.67 -0.30 17.65
N VAL A 626 32.00 0.92 18.09
CA VAL A 626 31.20 2.13 17.87
C VAL A 626 32.08 3.23 17.37
N LEU A 627 31.69 3.84 16.26
CA LEU A 627 32.32 5.02 15.71
C LEU A 627 31.68 6.27 16.33
N SER A 628 32.45 7.04 17.08
CA SER A 628 32.06 8.37 17.56
C SER A 628 32.64 9.43 16.64
N VAL A 629 31.78 10.31 16.11
CA VAL A 629 32.21 11.41 15.24
C VAL A 629 31.66 12.73 15.75
N ALA A 630 32.48 13.78 15.74
CA ALA A 630 32.07 15.16 16.00
C ALA A 630 32.66 16.11 14.95
N TRP A 631 31.87 17.10 14.52
CA TRP A 631 32.23 18.13 13.55
C TRP A 631 31.65 19.50 13.95
N ASN A 632 32.13 20.57 13.33
CA ASN A 632 31.64 21.93 13.60
C ASN A 632 30.17 22.13 13.12
N THR A 633 29.43 23.02 13.79
CA THR A 633 28.08 23.41 13.34
C THR A 633 28.12 24.71 12.54
N VAL A 634 27.26 24.80 11.52
CA VAL A 634 27.00 26.06 10.81
C VAL A 634 25.58 26.52 11.20
N PRO A 635 25.44 27.61 11.97
CA PRO A 635 24.13 28.04 12.47
C PRO A 635 23.09 28.25 11.36
N GLY A 636 21.94 27.59 11.51
CA GLY A 636 20.83 27.65 10.56
C GLY A 636 20.89 26.65 9.40
N TYR A 637 21.81 25.69 9.45
CA TYR A 637 21.86 24.57 8.53
C TYR A 637 21.82 23.25 9.28
N SER A 638 21.16 22.26 8.67
CA SER A 638 21.25 20.86 9.07
C SER A 638 22.56 20.27 8.53
N SER A 639 23.14 19.33 9.27
CA SER A 639 24.33 18.60 8.83
C SER A 639 24.15 17.11 9.01
N GLN A 640 24.75 16.32 8.14
CA GLN A 640 24.65 14.87 8.11
C GLN A 640 26.03 14.25 7.98
N LEU A 641 26.15 12.96 8.32
CA LEU A 641 27.36 12.18 8.09
C LEU A 641 27.13 11.19 6.95
N TRP A 642 28.03 11.14 5.98
CA TRP A 642 27.94 10.27 4.81
C TRP A 642 29.15 9.35 4.73
N SER A 643 28.95 8.13 4.27
CA SER A 643 30.01 7.18 3.95
C SER A 643 30.14 6.93 2.46
N PHE A 644 31.35 6.61 2.01
CA PHE A 644 31.66 6.27 0.62
C PHE A 644 32.57 5.03 0.55
N PRO A 645 32.42 4.21 -0.50
CA PRO A 645 33.36 3.13 -0.80
C PRO A 645 34.79 3.65 -0.99
N GLN A 646 35.76 2.77 -0.76
CA GLN A 646 37.18 3.07 -0.99
C GLN A 646 37.43 3.49 -2.44
N GLY A 647 38.22 4.55 -2.64
CA GLY A 647 38.61 5.05 -3.96
C GLY A 647 37.68 6.11 -4.59
N VAL A 648 36.57 6.45 -3.94
CA VAL A 648 35.72 7.57 -4.36
C VAL A 648 36.37 8.89 -3.94
N ALA A 649 36.60 9.79 -4.90
CA ALA A 649 37.14 11.12 -4.61
C ALA A 649 36.00 12.14 -4.39
N ILE A 650 35.86 12.60 -3.15
CA ILE A 650 35.06 13.77 -2.75
C ILE A 650 36.02 14.79 -2.15
N ASN A 651 36.14 15.96 -2.79
CA ASN A 651 37.04 17.01 -2.31
C ASN A 651 36.33 17.91 -1.29
N TYR A 652 37.09 18.43 -0.33
CA TYR A 652 36.61 19.46 0.60
C TYR A 652 35.97 20.63 -0.16
N GLY A 653 34.81 21.08 0.31
CA GLY A 653 34.06 22.20 -0.27
C GLY A 653 33.28 21.87 -1.54
N THR A 654 33.23 20.60 -1.95
CA THR A 654 32.39 20.20 -3.09
C THR A 654 30.92 20.23 -2.66
N CYS A 655 30.06 20.93 -3.41
CA CYS A 655 28.62 20.86 -3.25
C CYS A 655 28.02 19.95 -4.33
N LEU A 656 27.30 18.90 -3.93
CA LEU A 656 26.65 17.96 -4.84
C LEU A 656 25.17 17.80 -4.50
N PRO A 657 24.26 17.79 -5.49
CA PRO A 657 22.89 17.33 -5.28
C PRO A 657 22.88 15.89 -4.75
N GLU A 658 21.97 15.57 -3.83
CA GLU A 658 21.90 14.26 -3.14
C GLU A 658 21.91 13.07 -4.11
N ARG A 659 21.17 13.15 -5.23
CA ARG A 659 21.19 12.13 -6.28
C ARG A 659 22.60 11.83 -6.82
N ARG A 660 23.47 12.85 -6.96
CA ARG A 660 24.86 12.67 -7.43
C ARG A 660 25.75 12.04 -6.36
N VAL A 661 25.39 12.21 -5.10
CA VAL A 661 26.06 11.57 -3.96
C VAL A 661 25.76 10.08 -3.97
N GLU A 662 24.50 9.70 -4.14
CA GLU A 662 24.06 8.30 -4.27
C GLU A 662 24.66 7.62 -5.51
N GLU A 663 24.71 8.30 -6.67
CA GLU A 663 25.36 7.80 -7.89
C GLU A 663 26.85 7.48 -7.69
N LYS A 664 27.52 8.15 -6.74
CA LYS A 664 28.92 7.89 -6.36
C LYS A 664 29.06 6.81 -5.29
N GLY A 665 27.96 6.14 -4.92
CA GLY A 665 27.93 5.11 -3.88
C GLY A 665 27.89 5.68 -2.46
N GLY A 666 27.57 6.97 -2.29
CA GLY A 666 27.45 7.59 -0.99
C GLY A 666 26.24 7.07 -0.22
N VAL A 667 26.40 6.79 1.07
CA VAL A 667 25.33 6.33 1.97
C VAL A 667 25.30 7.21 3.22
N GLN A 668 24.14 7.75 3.57
CA GLN A 668 23.98 8.51 4.81
C GLN A 668 24.09 7.59 6.03
N LEU A 669 24.99 7.92 6.96
CA LEU A 669 25.12 7.23 8.24
C LEU A 669 24.12 7.79 9.25
N LYS A 670 23.35 6.89 9.87
CA LYS A 670 22.36 7.26 10.89
C LYS A 670 22.92 7.04 12.30
N PRO A 671 22.75 8.00 13.23
CA PRO A 671 23.24 7.85 14.59
C PRO A 671 22.44 6.79 15.36
N ARG A 672 23.10 6.08 16.30
CA ARG A 672 22.50 5.05 17.17
C ARG A 672 21.54 5.62 18.21
N SER A 673 21.61 6.91 18.53
CA SER A 673 20.68 7.61 19.42
C SER A 673 20.43 9.04 18.92
N ALA A 674 19.30 9.64 19.29
CA ALA A 674 18.98 11.02 18.94
C ALA A 674 20.09 11.96 19.45
N GLU A 675 20.52 12.86 18.57
CA GLU A 675 21.69 13.73 18.71
C GLU A 675 21.78 14.37 20.10
N HIS A 676 22.99 14.36 20.68
CA HIS A 676 23.30 15.28 21.77
C HIS A 676 23.93 16.52 21.14
N GLU A 677 23.13 17.54 20.88
CA GLU A 677 23.60 18.90 20.63
C GLU A 677 24.24 19.42 21.94
N LYS A 678 25.51 19.11 22.17
CA LYS A 678 26.28 19.63 23.32
C LYS A 678 27.25 20.70 22.81
N GLY A 679 26.80 21.95 22.80
CA GLY A 679 27.64 23.10 22.41
C GLY A 679 27.80 23.25 20.88
N TYR A 680 28.81 24.02 20.46
CA TYR A 680 29.09 24.40 19.06
C TYR A 680 29.52 23.24 18.11
N THR A 681 29.21 21.98 18.43
CA THR A 681 29.62 20.80 17.67
C THR A 681 28.45 19.83 17.43
N ASN A 682 28.24 19.43 16.17
CA ASN A 682 27.33 18.34 15.80
C ASN A 682 28.09 17.01 15.87
N GLY A 683 27.40 15.93 16.22
CA GLY A 683 28.05 14.64 16.36
C GLY A 683 27.17 13.54 16.93
N GLY A 684 27.64 12.30 16.80
CA GLY A 684 26.88 11.13 17.20
C GLY A 684 27.73 9.87 17.29
N GLN A 685 27.11 8.82 17.82
CA GLN A 685 27.66 7.46 17.81
C GLN A 685 27.01 6.67 16.68
N PHE A 686 27.84 5.99 15.89
CA PHE A 686 27.46 5.22 14.70
C PHE A 686 27.99 3.79 14.83
N ASP A 687 27.44 2.87 14.04
CA ASP A 687 28.03 1.55 13.89
C ASP A 687 29.45 1.68 13.32
N ALA A 688 30.43 1.07 13.99
CA ALA A 688 31.77 1.01 13.42
C ALA A 688 31.74 0.16 12.13
N PRO A 689 32.37 0.62 11.05
CA PRO A 689 32.29 -0.08 9.80
C PRO A 689 33.16 -1.34 9.83
N VAL A 690 32.59 -2.45 9.32
CA VAL A 690 33.23 -3.78 9.30
C VAL A 690 34.44 -3.81 8.36
N GLU A 691 34.40 -2.97 7.33
CA GLU A 691 35.51 -2.70 6.41
C GLU A 691 35.82 -1.20 6.45
N PRO A 692 37.07 -0.80 6.20
CA PRO A 692 37.42 0.60 6.14
C PRO A 692 36.67 1.34 5.02
N ILE A 693 36.03 2.44 5.40
CA ILE A 693 35.26 3.31 4.50
C ILE A 693 35.70 4.76 4.69
N GLN A 694 35.41 5.58 3.68
CA GLN A 694 35.57 7.02 3.80
C GLN A 694 34.30 7.60 4.41
N VAL A 695 34.44 8.48 5.40
CA VAL A 695 33.33 9.15 6.07
C VAL A 695 33.55 10.66 6.00
N ILE A 696 32.48 11.39 5.65
CA ILE A 696 32.53 12.83 5.37
C ILE A 696 31.30 13.52 5.97
N PRO A 697 31.45 14.53 6.83
CA PRO A 697 30.32 15.36 7.25
C PRO A 697 29.91 16.28 6.09
N ALA A 698 28.60 16.54 5.97
CA ALA A 698 28.03 17.35 4.89
C ALA A 698 26.97 18.31 5.43
N LEU A 699 26.94 19.53 4.89
CA LEU A 699 25.95 20.55 5.21
C LEU A 699 24.82 20.55 4.17
N GLU A 700 23.57 20.59 4.62
CA GLU A 700 22.40 20.64 3.74
C GLU A 700 22.11 22.08 3.28
N THR A 701 22.39 22.38 2.01
CA THR A 701 22.12 23.68 1.39
C THR A 701 21.01 23.57 0.34
N GLU A 702 20.49 24.71 -0.15
CA GLU A 702 19.52 24.72 -1.24
C GLU A 702 20.07 24.13 -2.57
N GLN A 703 21.40 24.14 -2.74
CA GLN A 703 22.08 23.62 -3.93
C GLN A 703 22.46 22.14 -3.80
N GLY A 704 22.30 21.54 -2.61
CA GLY A 704 22.70 20.17 -2.30
C GLY A 704 23.58 20.07 -1.05
N LEU A 705 24.32 18.98 -0.96
CA LEU A 705 25.18 18.64 0.17
C LEU A 705 26.58 19.23 -0.04
N LEU A 706 26.99 20.14 0.83
CA LEU A 706 28.33 20.73 0.87
C LEU A 706 29.24 19.88 1.77
N PHE A 707 30.20 19.17 1.16
CA PHE A 707 31.04 18.19 1.84
C PHE A 707 32.26 18.79 2.52
N GLY A 708 32.51 18.32 3.73
CA GLY A 708 33.70 18.56 4.53
C GLY A 708 34.93 17.77 4.08
N GLU A 709 35.90 17.64 4.98
CA GLU A 709 37.11 16.87 4.73
C GLU A 709 36.81 15.36 4.84
N PRO A 710 37.23 14.55 3.85
CA PRO A 710 37.07 13.11 3.94
C PRO A 710 38.04 12.48 4.95
N THR A 711 37.55 11.52 5.74
CA THR A 711 38.38 10.76 6.68
C THR A 711 38.14 9.27 6.55
N PHE A 712 39.19 8.45 6.61
CA PHE A 712 39.06 6.99 6.59
C PHE A 712 38.88 6.44 8.00
N VAL A 713 37.89 5.55 8.16
CA VAL A 713 37.60 4.89 9.44
C VAL A 713 37.32 3.40 9.21
N GLY A 714 37.82 2.54 10.09
CA GLY A 714 37.64 1.09 10.00
C GLY A 714 38.41 0.34 11.08
N VAL A 715 38.14 -0.97 11.18
CA VAL A 715 38.84 -1.88 12.09
C VAL A 715 39.57 -2.96 11.31
N ALA A 716 40.85 -3.18 11.64
CA ALA A 716 41.64 -4.27 11.06
C ALA A 716 41.36 -5.60 11.79
N LYS A 717 41.05 -6.65 11.04
CA LYS A 717 40.77 -7.98 11.59
C LYS A 717 42.04 -8.65 12.09
N GLU A 718 41.96 -9.29 13.26
CA GLU A 718 43.05 -10.09 13.85
C GLU A 718 43.40 -11.31 12.98
N VAL A 719 44.62 -11.84 13.13
CA VAL A 719 45.00 -13.11 12.49
C VAL A 719 44.32 -14.29 13.18
N GLU A 720 43.86 -15.27 12.41
CA GLU A 720 43.18 -16.45 12.94
C GLU A 720 44.12 -17.68 12.90
N LEU A 721 43.91 -18.65 13.81
CA LEU A 721 44.62 -19.94 13.84
C LEU A 721 46.15 -19.80 13.87
N ALA A 722 46.66 -18.80 14.60
CA ALA A 722 48.09 -18.55 14.71
C ALA A 722 48.78 -19.60 15.60
N GLN A 723 49.84 -20.22 15.08
CA GLN A 723 50.60 -21.30 15.72
C GLN A 723 52.09 -21.15 15.42
N ALA A 724 52.92 -21.60 16.37
CA ALA A 724 54.37 -21.67 16.24
C ALA A 724 54.82 -23.14 16.25
N THR A 725 55.64 -23.55 15.28
CA THR A 725 56.17 -24.91 15.16
C THR A 725 57.69 -24.87 15.03
N LEU A 726 58.40 -25.70 15.81
CA LEU A 726 59.85 -25.84 15.69
C LEU A 726 60.21 -26.59 14.39
N LEU A 727 61.08 -26.01 13.58
CA LEU A 727 61.56 -26.60 12.33
C LEU A 727 63.07 -26.40 12.19
N GLY A 728 63.85 -27.37 12.67
CA GLY A 728 65.31 -27.24 12.75
C GLY A 728 65.73 -26.23 13.81
N GLU A 729 66.52 -25.23 13.41
CA GLU A 729 66.97 -24.11 14.27
C GLU A 729 66.00 -22.91 14.25
N ASP A 730 64.94 -22.98 13.45
CA ASP A 730 63.98 -21.88 13.25
C ASP A 730 62.60 -22.21 13.84
N VAL A 731 61.83 -21.17 14.16
CA VAL A 731 60.41 -21.25 14.51
C VAL A 731 59.59 -20.82 13.31
N GLN A 732 58.75 -21.72 12.81
CA GLN A 732 57.78 -21.42 11.76
C GLN A 732 56.47 -20.94 12.39
N ILE A 733 56.08 -19.72 12.04
CA ILE A 733 54.79 -19.12 12.39
C ILE A 733 53.81 -19.31 11.23
N SER A 734 52.68 -19.94 11.53
CA SER A 734 51.59 -20.17 10.59
C SER A 734 50.27 -19.62 11.13
N PHE A 735 49.51 -18.94 10.30
CA PHE A 735 48.17 -18.44 10.58
C PHE A 735 47.31 -18.42 9.31
N LYS A 736 45.99 -18.32 9.47
CA LYS A 736 45.08 -18.03 8.38
C LYS A 736 45.18 -16.56 8.02
N TRP A 737 45.57 -16.28 6.78
CA TRP A 737 45.77 -14.92 6.28
C TRP A 737 44.46 -14.10 6.39
N PRO A 738 44.46 -12.91 7.02
CA PRO A 738 43.25 -12.08 7.13
C PRO A 738 42.74 -11.65 5.74
N ALA A 739 41.43 -11.45 5.61
CA ALA A 739 40.84 -10.96 4.36
C ALA A 739 41.28 -9.52 4.07
N GLY A 740 41.38 -9.16 2.79
CA GLY A 740 41.77 -7.82 2.33
C GLY A 740 43.23 -7.71 1.88
N ASN A 741 43.59 -6.50 1.41
CA ASN A 741 44.97 -6.14 1.08
C ASN A 741 45.68 -5.64 2.33
N VAL A 742 46.09 -6.58 3.18
CA VAL A 742 46.71 -6.31 4.48
C VAL A 742 48.12 -6.87 4.53
N GLU A 743 48.91 -6.32 5.44
CA GLU A 743 50.19 -6.87 5.87
C GLU A 743 50.05 -7.44 7.28
N VAL A 744 50.94 -8.35 7.67
CA VAL A 744 50.99 -8.88 9.03
C VAL A 744 52.35 -8.58 9.63
N ASP A 745 52.31 -7.90 10.75
CA ASP A 745 53.45 -7.48 11.55
C ASP A 745 53.66 -8.48 12.68
N ILE A 746 54.75 -9.23 12.60
CA ILE A 746 55.15 -10.21 13.61
C ILE A 746 56.20 -9.56 14.50
N VAL A 747 55.95 -9.54 15.80
CA VAL A 747 56.87 -9.03 16.81
C VAL A 747 57.21 -10.16 17.76
N TRP A 748 58.48 -10.36 18.08
CA TRP A 748 58.94 -11.37 19.05
C TRP A 748 60.12 -10.85 19.84
N SER A 749 60.46 -11.51 20.93
CA SER A 749 61.67 -11.25 21.72
C SER A 749 62.71 -12.31 21.38
N ASP A 750 63.93 -11.90 21.04
CA ASP A 750 65.10 -12.78 20.86
C ASP A 750 66.18 -12.36 21.87
N GLU A 751 66.53 -13.23 22.80
CA GLU A 751 67.43 -12.92 23.94
C GLU A 751 67.02 -11.66 24.75
N GLY A 752 65.73 -11.34 24.79
CA GLY A 752 65.20 -10.15 25.47
C GLY A 752 65.18 -8.88 24.61
N ILE A 753 65.58 -8.96 23.35
CA ILE A 753 65.52 -7.86 22.37
C ILE A 753 64.26 -8.03 21.52
N GLU A 754 63.43 -6.99 21.46
CA GLU A 754 62.25 -6.99 20.59
C GLU A 754 62.68 -6.87 19.12
N GLU A 755 62.32 -7.89 18.35
CA GLU A 755 62.53 -8.01 16.92
C GLU A 755 61.20 -7.97 16.17
N ARG A 756 61.24 -7.52 14.93
CA ARG A 756 60.04 -7.23 14.13
C ARG A 756 60.18 -7.62 12.67
N LYS A 757 59.10 -8.15 12.11
CA LYS A 757 59.03 -8.53 10.70
C LYS A 757 57.64 -8.30 10.13
N ILE A 758 57.55 -7.40 9.17
CA ILE A 758 56.33 -7.18 8.37
C ILE A 758 56.36 -8.11 7.17
N VAL A 759 55.24 -8.79 6.94
CA VAL A 759 55.10 -9.82 5.91
C VAL A 759 53.87 -9.52 5.06
N THR A 760 54.01 -9.66 3.75
CA THR A 760 52.89 -9.59 2.79
C THR A 760 52.34 -10.99 2.49
N ARG A 761 51.10 -11.07 1.98
CA ARG A 761 50.46 -12.35 1.62
C ARG A 761 51.30 -13.17 0.63
N ALA A 762 51.93 -12.46 -0.31
CA ALA A 762 52.78 -13.08 -1.33
C ALA A 762 54.03 -13.71 -0.72
N GLN A 763 54.70 -13.02 0.21
CA GLN A 763 55.86 -13.55 0.92
C GLN A 763 55.49 -14.75 1.81
N TYR A 764 54.38 -14.65 2.54
CA TYR A 764 53.88 -15.72 3.40
C TYR A 764 53.59 -17.01 2.62
N LYS A 765 52.87 -16.90 1.48
CA LYS A 765 52.59 -18.06 0.62
C LYS A 765 53.84 -18.64 -0.04
N ARG A 766 54.77 -17.80 -0.48
CA ARG A 766 56.01 -18.23 -1.13
C ARG A 766 56.88 -19.05 -0.19
N ASN A 767 56.95 -18.63 1.08
CA ASN A 767 57.82 -19.26 2.07
C ASN A 767 57.10 -20.39 2.83
N GLY A 768 55.77 -20.49 2.73
CA GLY A 768 54.98 -21.48 3.48
C GLY A 768 54.77 -21.13 4.95
N GLY A 769 54.97 -19.87 5.34
CA GLY A 769 54.94 -19.39 6.73
C GLY A 769 55.88 -18.21 6.96
N VAL A 770 55.97 -17.75 8.21
CA VAL A 770 57.01 -16.79 8.65
C VAL A 770 58.03 -17.53 9.49
N PHE A 771 59.30 -17.51 9.10
CA PHE A 771 60.38 -18.13 9.87
C PHE A 771 61.10 -17.09 10.73
N LEU A 772 61.29 -17.44 12.00
CA LEU A 772 62.04 -16.69 13.01
C LEU A 772 63.30 -17.52 13.38
N PRO A 773 64.51 -16.95 13.29
CA PRO A 773 65.75 -17.65 13.62
C PRO A 773 65.97 -17.77 15.13
N HIS A 774 66.89 -18.65 15.56
CA HIS A 774 67.26 -18.84 16.97
C HIS A 774 66.14 -19.38 17.85
N ALA A 775 65.57 -20.54 17.47
CA ALA A 775 64.42 -21.12 18.16
C ALA A 775 64.59 -21.31 19.68
N HIS A 776 65.82 -21.42 20.18
CA HIS A 776 66.11 -21.60 21.61
C HIS A 776 66.02 -20.31 22.45
N SER A 777 66.04 -19.13 21.83
CA SER A 777 66.05 -17.81 22.51
C SER A 777 64.77 -17.00 22.28
N ILE A 778 63.86 -17.46 21.43
CA ILE A 778 62.62 -16.74 21.08
C ILE A 778 61.56 -16.80 22.21
N SER A 779 60.98 -15.66 22.57
CA SER A 779 59.79 -15.54 23.42
C SER A 779 58.82 -14.47 22.91
N ASP A 780 57.66 -14.32 23.58
CA ASP A 780 56.73 -13.19 23.42
C ASP A 780 56.27 -12.89 21.99
N ILE A 781 55.99 -13.94 21.22
CA ILE A 781 55.58 -13.82 19.81
C ILE A 781 54.16 -13.25 19.72
N THR A 782 54.00 -12.19 18.93
CA THR A 782 52.70 -11.58 18.60
C THR A 782 52.57 -11.34 17.10
N ALA A 783 51.33 -11.38 16.62
CA ALA A 783 50.99 -11.06 15.25
C ALA A 783 49.90 -9.99 15.21
N THR A 784 50.13 -8.93 14.43
CA THR A 784 49.22 -7.80 14.28
C THR A 784 48.93 -7.57 12.80
N THR A 785 47.66 -7.49 12.44
CA THR A 785 47.27 -7.12 11.07
C THR A 785 47.43 -5.62 10.90
N VAL A 786 48.08 -5.20 9.81
CA VAL A 786 48.30 -3.81 9.45
C VAL A 786 47.64 -3.53 8.11
N LEU A 787 46.87 -2.45 8.07
CA LEU A 787 46.21 -1.97 6.88
C LEU A 787 46.66 -0.52 6.61
N ASP A 788 47.20 -0.29 5.42
CA ASP A 788 47.57 1.05 4.93
C ASP A 788 46.46 1.59 4.02
N ILE A 789 45.88 2.73 4.38
CA ILE A 789 44.92 3.44 3.54
C ILE A 789 45.38 4.89 3.40
N GLY A 790 46.01 5.19 2.25
CA GLY A 790 46.36 6.56 1.90
C GLY A 790 47.39 7.21 2.83
N GLY A 791 48.21 6.41 3.53
CA GLY A 791 49.20 6.88 4.48
C GLY A 791 48.81 6.72 5.96
N ASP A 792 47.54 6.44 6.25
CA ASP A 792 47.06 6.13 7.59
C ASP A 792 47.10 4.62 7.85
N LEU A 793 47.75 4.22 8.96
CA LEU A 793 47.93 2.82 9.34
C LEU A 793 46.90 2.39 10.40
N ILE A 794 45.96 1.52 10.02
CA ILE A 794 45.00 0.88 10.93
C ILE A 794 45.57 -0.47 11.38
N ARG A 795 45.59 -0.72 12.70
CA ARG A 795 46.17 -1.94 13.31
C ARG A 795 45.12 -2.74 14.08
N SER A 796 45.18 -4.07 14.00
CA SER A 796 44.38 -4.96 14.86
C SER A 796 44.94 -5.00 16.28
N LYS A 797 44.24 -5.66 17.21
CA LYS A 797 44.87 -6.05 18.48
C LYS A 797 45.96 -7.11 18.21
N PRO A 798 47.05 -7.13 18.99
CA PRO A 798 48.08 -8.16 18.85
C PRO A 798 47.59 -9.53 19.31
N VAL A 799 47.69 -10.53 18.44
CA VAL A 799 47.41 -11.94 18.77
C VAL A 799 48.67 -12.58 19.33
N LYS A 800 48.62 -13.03 20.59
CA LYS A 800 49.74 -13.76 21.21
C LYS A 800 49.82 -15.18 20.67
N ILE A 801 51.01 -15.62 20.29
CA ILE A 801 51.28 -16.94 19.74
C ILE A 801 52.10 -17.74 20.75
N ALA A 802 51.55 -18.85 21.23
CA ALA A 802 52.21 -19.68 22.22
C ALA A 802 53.40 -20.44 21.60
N TYR A 803 54.57 -20.32 22.23
CA TYR A 803 55.79 -21.06 21.90
C TYR A 803 56.59 -21.35 23.17
N THR A 804 57.21 -22.53 23.26
CA THR A 804 58.08 -22.91 24.38
C THR A 804 59.44 -23.34 23.80
N PRO A 805 60.52 -22.60 24.08
CA PRO A 805 61.84 -22.93 23.55
C PRO A 805 62.37 -24.28 24.04
N PRO A 806 63.10 -25.03 23.20
CA PRO A 806 63.78 -26.26 23.63
C PRO A 806 64.94 -25.95 24.60
N LEU A 807 65.15 -26.82 25.60
CA LEU A 807 66.23 -26.68 26.60
C LEU A 807 67.62 -26.95 25.96
N VAL A 808 68.54 -25.98 26.06
CA VAL A 808 69.94 -26.14 25.61
C VAL A 808 70.79 -26.72 26.74
N LYS A 809 71.38 -27.90 26.54
CA LYS A 809 72.38 -28.49 27.45
C LYS A 809 73.77 -27.92 27.15
N ARG A 810 74.49 -27.46 28.17
CA ARG A 810 75.80 -26.81 28.03
C ARG A 810 76.93 -27.78 28.35
N GLU A 811 77.90 -27.91 27.44
CA GLU A 811 79.00 -28.87 27.60
C GLU A 811 80.25 -28.24 28.22
N ILE A 812 80.84 -28.91 29.22
CA ILE A 812 82.09 -28.51 29.87
C ILE A 812 83.05 -29.69 29.82
N THR A 813 84.24 -29.47 29.28
CA THR A 813 85.29 -30.50 29.25
C THR A 813 86.14 -30.41 30.52
N TYR A 814 86.62 -31.54 31.02
CA TYR A 814 87.52 -31.54 32.17
C TYR A 814 88.61 -32.60 32.06
N GLN A 815 89.68 -32.43 32.84
CA GLN A 815 90.79 -33.36 32.97
C GLN A 815 91.07 -33.61 34.45
N LEU A 816 91.46 -34.84 34.77
CA LEU A 816 91.89 -35.25 36.10
C LEU A 816 93.36 -35.67 36.06
N GLU A 817 94.14 -35.17 37.02
CA GLU A 817 95.53 -35.57 37.22
C GLU A 817 95.72 -36.06 38.67
N ASN A 818 95.93 -37.37 38.82
CA ASN A 818 96.12 -38.00 40.12
C ASN A 818 97.60 -38.00 40.52
N ARG A 819 97.97 -37.20 41.53
CA ARG A 819 99.35 -37.07 42.01
C ARG A 819 99.55 -37.85 43.31
N LYS A 820 100.57 -38.73 43.35
CA LYS A 820 100.97 -39.49 44.55
C LYS A 820 102.00 -38.70 45.34
N GLY A 821 101.74 -38.46 46.62
CA GLY A 821 102.68 -37.77 47.51
C GLY A 821 103.96 -38.59 47.77
N VAL A 822 105.13 -37.93 47.74
CA VAL A 822 106.47 -38.55 47.78
C VAL A 822 106.77 -39.28 49.09
N PHE A 823 106.03 -39.00 50.17
CA PHE A 823 106.07 -39.78 51.42
C PHE A 823 104.65 -40.07 51.93
N GLY A 824 104.23 -41.35 51.90
CA GLY A 824 103.03 -41.82 52.60
C GLY A 824 101.81 -42.23 51.75
N GLY A 825 101.93 -42.30 50.41
CA GLY A 825 100.92 -42.95 49.55
C GLY A 825 99.54 -42.28 49.49
N LYS A 826 99.43 -41.02 49.93
CA LYS A 826 98.22 -40.21 49.74
C LYS A 826 98.16 -39.67 48.31
N ILE A 827 96.96 -39.66 47.74
CA ILE A 827 96.69 -39.21 46.38
C ILE A 827 95.89 -37.92 46.46
N THR A 828 96.31 -36.93 45.67
CA THR A 828 95.55 -35.69 45.43
C THR A 828 95.21 -35.64 43.95
N THR A 829 93.95 -35.38 43.64
CA THR A 829 93.48 -35.20 42.27
C THR A 829 93.41 -33.72 41.97
N ARG A 830 94.14 -33.29 40.94
CA ARG A 830 93.96 -31.97 40.35
C ARG A 830 92.94 -32.08 39.23
N ILE A 831 91.98 -31.18 39.25
CA ILE A 831 90.90 -31.06 38.27
C ILE A 831 91.15 -29.79 37.51
N THR A 832 91.19 -29.88 36.18
CA THR A 832 91.22 -28.72 35.31
C THR A 832 90.04 -28.83 34.36
N ALA A 833 89.11 -27.89 34.45
CA ALA A 833 87.93 -27.83 33.59
C ALA A 833 88.03 -26.64 32.66
N HIS A 834 87.49 -26.79 31.45
CA HIS A 834 87.35 -25.73 30.47
C HIS A 834 85.89 -25.60 30.05
N SER A 835 85.35 -24.40 30.27
CA SER A 835 84.00 -24.00 29.92
C SER A 835 84.08 -22.93 28.82
N PRO A 836 83.23 -23.01 27.79
CA PRO A 836 83.10 -21.92 26.83
C PRO A 836 82.49 -20.64 27.45
N MET A 837 82.01 -20.70 28.69
CA MET A 837 81.52 -19.57 29.47
C MET A 837 82.55 -19.12 30.51
N PRO A 838 83.30 -18.03 30.28
CA PRO A 838 84.24 -17.46 31.24
C PRO A 838 83.54 -16.80 32.43
N ASN A 839 84.24 -16.68 33.57
CA ASN A 839 83.75 -16.05 34.80
C ASN A 839 82.45 -16.66 35.36
N ASN A 840 82.21 -17.95 35.11
CA ASN A 840 81.03 -18.67 35.60
C ASN A 840 81.41 -19.62 36.75
N VAL A 841 80.43 -20.00 37.57
CA VAL A 841 80.59 -20.95 38.68
C VAL A 841 79.73 -22.16 38.42
N VAL A 842 80.33 -23.36 38.44
CA VAL A 842 79.62 -24.62 38.26
C VAL A 842 79.87 -25.54 39.45
N GLU A 843 78.79 -26.00 40.06
CA GLU A 843 78.84 -27.00 41.12
C GLU A 843 78.90 -28.41 40.52
N ALA A 844 79.91 -29.17 40.93
CA ALA A 844 80.12 -30.54 40.48
C ALA A 844 80.50 -31.45 41.66
N VAL A 845 80.38 -32.75 41.48
CA VAL A 845 80.75 -33.75 42.48
C VAL A 845 81.78 -34.69 41.88
N LEU A 846 82.95 -34.81 42.54
CA LEU A 846 83.94 -35.83 42.22
C LEU A 846 83.58 -37.10 42.97
N THR A 847 83.32 -38.14 42.18
CA THR A 847 82.92 -39.45 42.67
C THR A 847 84.07 -40.43 42.51
N LEU A 848 84.50 -41.02 43.63
CA LEU A 848 85.56 -42.05 43.71
C LEU A 848 84.93 -43.43 43.88
N LYS A 849 85.32 -44.40 43.04
CA LYS A 849 84.89 -45.80 43.11
C LYS A 849 86.10 -46.75 43.04
N ASN A 850 86.22 -47.68 43.98
CA ASN A 850 87.26 -48.72 43.92
C ASN A 850 86.80 -49.90 43.05
N GLY A 851 87.73 -50.48 42.28
CA GLY A 851 87.47 -51.65 41.43
C GLY A 851 87.75 -51.41 39.95
N SER A 852 87.27 -52.32 39.11
CA SER A 852 87.55 -52.34 37.67
C SER A 852 86.60 -51.51 36.81
N ILE A 853 85.47 -51.03 37.36
CA ILE A 853 84.39 -50.34 36.64
C ILE A 853 84.29 -48.86 37.11
N MET A 854 84.14 -47.94 36.16
CA MET A 854 83.95 -46.51 36.43
C MET A 854 82.54 -46.20 36.98
N PRO A 855 82.37 -45.14 37.80
CA PRO A 855 81.04 -44.73 38.27
C PRO A 855 80.17 -44.19 37.12
N LEU A 856 78.87 -44.52 37.13
CA LEU A 856 77.91 -44.09 36.10
C LEU A 856 77.08 -42.87 36.49
N ASP A 857 76.91 -42.61 37.79
CA ASP A 857 76.24 -41.44 38.34
C ASP A 857 76.93 -40.95 39.63
N VAL A 858 76.43 -39.84 40.19
CA VAL A 858 76.97 -39.23 41.42
C VAL A 858 76.97 -40.22 42.60
N HIS A 859 75.95 -41.06 42.71
CA HIS A 859 75.71 -41.95 43.85
C HIS A 859 76.46 -43.29 43.78
N ASP A 860 77.00 -43.65 42.61
CA ASP A 860 77.63 -44.94 42.33
C ASP A 860 79.07 -45.12 42.90
N GLY A 861 79.60 -44.12 43.61
CA GLY A 861 80.95 -44.16 44.21
C GLY A 861 80.98 -44.37 45.73
N ALA A 862 82.11 -44.92 46.21
CA ALA A 862 82.39 -45.12 47.64
C ALA A 862 82.67 -43.80 48.40
N ARG A 863 83.03 -42.72 47.69
CA ARG A 863 83.20 -41.38 48.27
C ARG A 863 82.81 -40.31 47.24
N GLN A 864 82.00 -39.35 47.66
CA GLN A 864 81.59 -38.19 46.88
C GLN A 864 82.17 -36.94 47.53
N THR A 865 82.77 -36.07 46.72
CA THR A 865 83.31 -34.80 47.21
C THR A 865 82.76 -33.66 46.35
N PRO A 866 81.90 -32.79 46.92
CA PRO A 866 81.45 -31.59 46.24
C PRO A 866 82.62 -30.68 45.90
N ILE A 867 82.59 -30.10 44.71
CA ILE A 867 83.58 -29.19 44.16
C ILE A 867 82.84 -28.04 43.51
N VAL A 868 83.40 -26.85 43.69
CA VAL A 868 82.96 -25.66 42.98
C VAL A 868 84.03 -25.34 41.93
N LEU A 869 83.65 -25.37 40.66
CA LEU A 869 84.49 -24.97 39.54
C LEU A 869 84.23 -23.49 39.24
N ASN A 870 85.11 -22.64 39.74
CA ASN A 870 85.10 -21.21 39.42
C ASN A 870 85.96 -20.99 38.17
N PHE A 871 85.31 -20.76 37.04
CA PHE A 871 85.98 -20.48 35.77
C PHE A 871 86.47 -19.04 35.74
N ASP A 872 87.72 -18.85 35.35
CA ASP A 872 88.32 -17.53 35.18
C ASP A 872 87.89 -16.88 33.86
N GLU A 873 88.50 -15.73 33.56
CA GLU A 873 88.27 -14.96 32.34
C GLU A 873 88.61 -15.72 31.05
N ASN A 874 89.43 -16.78 31.14
CA ASN A 874 89.78 -17.64 30.03
C ASN A 874 88.89 -18.90 29.97
N GLY A 875 87.85 -18.99 30.81
CA GLY A 875 86.98 -20.15 30.87
C GLY A 875 87.65 -21.37 31.47
N GLN A 876 88.72 -21.21 32.26
CA GLN A 876 89.44 -22.31 32.91
C GLN A 876 89.18 -22.31 34.42
N ALA A 877 88.85 -23.47 34.98
CA ALA A 877 88.71 -23.67 36.42
C ALA A 877 89.69 -24.75 36.88
N THR A 878 90.36 -24.52 38.02
CA THR A 878 91.20 -25.55 38.64
C THR A 878 90.77 -25.78 40.09
N ALA A 879 90.61 -27.05 40.46
CA ALA A 879 90.32 -27.47 41.82
C ALA A 879 91.25 -28.62 42.22
N GLU A 880 91.59 -28.73 43.50
CA GLU A 880 92.37 -29.85 44.03
C GLU A 880 91.61 -30.53 45.16
N VAL A 881 91.52 -31.85 45.07
CA VAL A 881 90.83 -32.68 46.06
C VAL A 881 91.76 -33.77 46.57
N SER A 882 91.95 -33.85 47.89
CA SER A 882 92.73 -34.93 48.50
C SER A 882 91.88 -36.18 48.67
N LEU A 883 92.23 -37.24 47.93
CA LEU A 883 91.57 -38.53 48.02
C LEU A 883 92.04 -39.36 49.22
N GLY A 884 93.21 -39.04 49.79
CA GLY A 884 93.83 -39.83 50.85
C GLY A 884 94.52 -41.09 50.34
N LYS A 885 94.64 -42.15 51.15
CA LYS A 885 95.22 -43.43 50.72
C LYS A 885 94.16 -44.27 50.01
N VAL A 886 94.31 -44.46 48.69
CA VAL A 886 93.37 -45.24 47.86
C VAL A 886 94.08 -46.45 47.27
N ARG A 887 93.45 -47.64 47.31
CA ARG A 887 93.97 -48.87 46.71
C ARG A 887 93.61 -48.93 45.22
N SER A 888 94.60 -49.23 44.37
CA SER A 888 94.44 -49.43 42.92
C SER A 888 93.92 -50.85 42.62
N PRO A 889 93.08 -51.06 41.58
CA PRO A 889 92.53 -50.04 40.69
C PRO A 889 91.36 -49.25 41.31
N TYR A 890 91.30 -47.95 41.03
CA TYR A 890 90.15 -47.09 41.35
C TYR A 890 89.85 -46.12 40.22
N TRP A 891 88.65 -45.53 40.26
CA TRP A 891 88.15 -44.57 39.29
C TRP A 891 87.67 -43.29 39.97
N THR A 892 87.95 -42.16 39.35
CA THR A 892 87.49 -40.83 39.73
C THR A 892 86.82 -40.17 38.55
N LYS A 893 85.59 -39.68 38.71
CA LYS A 893 84.81 -39.02 37.65
C LYS A 893 84.02 -37.83 38.20
N LEU A 894 83.83 -36.78 37.40
CA LEU A 894 83.04 -35.61 37.77
C LEU A 894 81.60 -35.75 37.27
N PHE A 895 80.66 -35.25 38.06
CA PHE A 895 79.25 -35.15 37.69
C PHE A 895 78.72 -33.74 38.01
N SER A 896 77.90 -33.18 37.13
CA SER A 896 77.25 -31.88 37.36
C SER A 896 76.11 -32.01 38.36
N VAL A 897 75.90 -30.98 39.18
CA VAL A 897 74.70 -30.81 40.01
C VAL A 897 73.57 -30.15 39.22
N ASP A 898 73.89 -29.31 38.23
CA ASP A 898 72.92 -28.67 37.33
C ASP A 898 72.55 -29.61 36.17
N PRO A 899 71.26 -29.98 35.98
CA PRO A 899 70.81 -30.85 34.89
C PRO A 899 70.95 -30.23 33.48
N ASN A 900 71.16 -28.93 33.39
CA ASN A 900 71.41 -28.22 32.13
C ASN A 900 72.89 -28.21 31.74
N ILE A 901 73.79 -28.76 32.58
CA ILE A 901 75.23 -28.85 32.32
C ILE A 901 75.65 -30.31 32.13
N VAL A 902 76.32 -30.58 31.02
CA VAL A 902 76.90 -31.87 30.68
C VAL A 902 78.42 -31.76 30.83
N LEU A 903 78.99 -32.56 31.74
CA LEU A 903 80.44 -32.68 31.86
C LEU A 903 80.93 -33.77 30.91
N ILE A 904 81.81 -33.38 29.99
CA ILE A 904 82.38 -34.28 29.00
C ILE A 904 83.59 -34.99 29.59
N ASP A 905 83.47 -36.32 29.69
CA ASP A 905 84.49 -37.18 30.28
C ASP A 905 85.81 -37.11 29.46
N PRO A 906 86.97 -36.92 30.11
CA PRO A 906 88.26 -37.13 29.47
C PRO A 906 88.50 -38.61 29.14
N PRO A 907 89.57 -38.94 28.39
CA PRO A 907 89.97 -40.32 28.15
C PRO A 907 90.01 -41.15 29.43
N THR A 908 89.51 -42.37 29.38
CA THR A 908 89.32 -43.25 30.56
C THR A 908 90.61 -43.51 31.34
N THR A 909 91.77 -43.39 30.70
CA THR A 909 93.09 -43.47 31.35
C THR A 909 93.34 -42.36 32.38
N HIS A 910 92.73 -41.19 32.22
CA HIS A 910 92.83 -40.07 33.18
C HIS A 910 91.84 -40.22 34.34
N LEU A 911 90.78 -41.00 34.14
CA LEU A 911 89.77 -41.29 35.15
C LEU A 911 90.17 -42.47 36.05
N LYS A 912 91.19 -43.26 35.68
CA LYS A 912 91.63 -44.48 36.39
C LYS A 912 92.98 -44.27 37.12
N GLY A 913 93.14 -44.84 38.31
CA GLY A 913 94.36 -44.67 39.14
C GLY A 913 94.83 -45.86 39.96
#